data_AF-A0A9N8ZU70-F1
#
_entry.id   AF-A0A9N8ZU70-F1
#
_cell.length_a   1.000
_cell.length_b   1.000
_cell.length_c   1.000
_cell.angle_alpha   90.00
_cell.angle_beta   90.00
_cell.angle_gamma   90.00
#
_symmetry.space_group_name_H-M   'P 1'
#
loop_
_entity.id
_entity.type
_entity.pdbx_description
1 polymer ?
#
loop_
_entity_poly.entity_id
_entity_poly.type
_entity_poly.pdbx_seq_one_letter_code
_entity_poly.pdbx_strand_id
1 'polypeptide(L)'
;MSYVGRDEQGANITIKGMFSQLAINVAIGAGTLIMFGILRPRNGIVYAPKQKYSSEKKQPPKIENQGLFSWVGPVRSLTDDELIDKIGLDAVMFLRFINMCRNMFFWLFIIGLAIIGTNIFGTIQDRKGLPKTDNPLKYLSISYLRKEHWFWAHVVFTWIFSLIIFRFLYIQYKEYTKLKKDYFRSEEYQSSLHSRTLLITGVPSHMQSDEGLLKYIKEMLKIKQPIAQAHISRKVGRLPELIKEHDKSVRKLESVLTRYLDNPNSISSKRPKHTIGEGCSGEKVDSINYYTTQIQRYEEEINHEREIMKEKKAINYGFISFTNIADAHSVAKKLEGKVRIGEPEIMLAPWPKDILWRNLTMTNALRKTRRLIGYGIFILLCFSWLGPLTILTSIAQIDNLVEIAPFTGKFLYSYDFVTGIIEAWMSPLIMAVFFAILPNLLRLLSKYQGKLTKSSLDRSVLSKLYLFFIINSIIIYTVSSTALDLFAKIKATINAGNTDFKDFYKVIKEEEFLDQLADSLIKVSTFWINYISLRGVGAIFDLAQIISLIITNVKRFFVRPTPRNLKEFSRPPDFDYPVYYNIHLFFFTIGILYSVIAPLILFFCFTYFSLASLVYKYQLMYVFTTKIETGGTFWRVVFNRLIVSLIFWQTVMIGVMNLKGAHIHSVALFPLPFIAILIKVICSKRFDAPIRYHVPKKSDPESYNGSFNNSRHDKISNRFGHPAFSAELITPMVHSNVKHLLREVYNGRIDETQIRRSGTIRTMSMIKSDRNQMFNIQTIDEKELNWDEQAYYEGQNPGYYVDYSDTTSMYSDTTYKNSGPLTPTLTTMNLPQTYHQQRQHYPPRNAPTEFFELQQVSHPRPPQYNNDHQQQRTIYTQHNNNSSSTLPLLHQRSVDNMNNLFVEMLDNCYNRESPNFTNLFDIIQTQINNLKLQQSYFWGNESSPWFWSEIKDILASGKDGDVKTVDTGVVQMKCRSSF
;
A
#
# COMPACT_ATOMS: atom_id res chain seq x y z
N MET A 1 -10.39 35.08 -15.49
CA MET A 1 -9.70 35.69 -14.33
C MET A 1 -10.33 37.06 -14.04
N SER A 2 -11.55 37.09 -13.48
CA SER A 2 -12.15 38.29 -12.90
C SER A 2 -11.84 38.28 -11.40
N TYR A 3 -11.17 39.34 -10.95
CA TYR A 3 -10.83 39.56 -9.56
C TYR A 3 -12.08 40.11 -8.84
N VAL A 4 -12.67 39.32 -7.96
CA VAL A 4 -13.50 39.87 -6.88
C VAL A 4 -12.53 40.36 -5.80
N GLY A 5 -12.65 41.65 -5.45
CA GLY A 5 -11.79 42.34 -4.50
C GLY A 5 -11.76 41.64 -3.14
N ARG A 6 -10.56 41.34 -2.67
CA ARG A 6 -10.32 40.66 -1.39
C ARG A 6 -10.21 41.66 -0.24
N ASP A 7 -11.05 42.70 -0.21
CA ASP A 7 -10.97 43.76 0.80
C ASP A 7 -12.21 43.87 1.71
N GLU A 8 -13.26 43.04 1.53
CA GLU A 8 -14.42 43.03 2.45
C GLU A 8 -14.81 41.66 3.04
N GLN A 9 -14.08 40.58 2.69
CA GLN A 9 -14.14 39.30 3.43
C GLN A 9 -12.86 39.02 4.24
N GLY A 10 -12.11 40.08 4.52
CA GLY A 10 -10.95 40.06 5.42
C GLY A 10 -11.40 39.89 6.88
N ALA A 11 -11.67 38.66 7.28
CA ALA A 11 -11.42 38.15 8.63
C ALA A 11 -11.54 39.14 9.81
N ASN A 12 -12.75 39.62 10.13
CA ASN A 12 -13.06 40.13 11.48
C ASN A 12 -13.07 39.01 12.56
N ILE A 13 -12.62 37.80 12.22
CA ILE A 13 -12.87 36.56 12.95
C ILE A 13 -11.65 35.62 12.85
N THR A 14 -10.44 36.00 13.27
CA THR A 14 -9.35 34.98 13.38
C THR A 14 -9.35 34.27 14.72
N ILE A 15 -9.39 34.99 15.86
CA ILE A 15 -9.55 34.32 17.17
C ILE A 15 -10.97 33.84 17.38
N LYS A 16 -11.97 34.67 17.11
CA LYS A 16 -13.38 34.23 17.13
C LYS A 16 -13.60 33.05 16.17
N GLY A 17 -12.87 33.00 15.05
CA GLY A 17 -12.94 31.94 14.04
C GLY A 17 -12.26 30.65 14.47
N MET A 18 -11.11 30.75 15.15
CA MET A 18 -10.46 29.58 15.71
C MET A 18 -11.23 29.02 16.91
N PHE A 19 -11.81 29.87 17.76
CA PHE A 19 -12.70 29.41 18.82
C PHE A 19 -13.98 28.78 18.27
N SER A 20 -14.60 29.38 17.25
CA SER A 20 -15.79 28.77 16.62
C SER A 20 -15.42 27.46 15.92
N GLN A 21 -14.32 27.40 15.19
CA GLN A 21 -13.82 26.17 14.56
C GLN A 21 -13.51 25.09 15.60
N LEU A 22 -12.84 25.45 16.71
CA LEU A 22 -12.56 24.52 17.80
C LEU A 22 -13.84 24.03 18.46
N ALA A 23 -14.80 24.92 18.72
CA ALA A 23 -16.09 24.56 19.30
C ALA A 23 -16.87 23.60 18.40
N ILE A 24 -16.92 23.88 17.09
CA ILE A 24 -17.53 22.99 16.09
C ILE A 24 -16.81 21.64 16.07
N ASN A 25 -15.48 21.64 16.03
CA ASN A 25 -14.65 20.44 16.06
C ASN A 25 -14.92 19.57 17.30
N VAL A 26 -14.98 20.19 18.49
CA VAL A 26 -15.28 19.50 19.74
C VAL A 26 -16.71 18.97 19.74
N ALA A 27 -17.69 19.74 19.27
CA ALA A 27 -19.09 19.32 19.17
C ALA A 27 -19.24 18.11 18.23
N ILE A 28 -18.63 18.16 17.05
CA ILE A 28 -18.62 17.06 16.08
C ILE A 28 -17.91 15.83 16.66
N GLY A 29 -16.77 16.02 17.33
CA GLY A 29 -16.03 14.94 17.99
C GLY A 29 -16.84 14.27 19.09
N ALA A 30 -17.50 15.05 19.96
CA ALA A 30 -18.37 14.53 21.01
C ALA A 30 -19.57 13.79 20.43
N GLY A 31 -20.24 14.34 19.42
CA GLY A 31 -21.35 13.68 18.72
C GLY A 31 -20.93 12.34 18.10
N THR A 32 -19.74 12.30 17.49
CA THR A 32 -19.17 11.08 16.90
C THR A 32 -18.84 10.02 17.96
N LEU A 33 -18.31 10.42 19.12
CA LEU A 33 -18.07 9.49 20.24
C LEU A 33 -19.37 8.89 20.78
N ILE A 34 -20.43 9.71 20.92
CA ILE A 34 -21.74 9.23 21.35
C ILE A 34 -22.31 8.24 20.32
N MET A 35 -22.26 8.60 19.03
CA MET A 35 -22.69 7.73 17.94
C MET A 35 -21.92 6.40 17.94
N PHE A 36 -20.60 6.43 18.11
CA PHE A 36 -19.77 5.24 18.24
C PHE A 36 -20.19 4.38 19.44
N GLY A 37 -20.42 4.99 20.61
CA GLY A 37 -20.87 4.29 21.81
C GLY A 37 -22.19 3.54 21.62
N ILE A 38 -23.11 4.08 20.81
CA ILE A 38 -24.41 3.47 20.47
C ILE A 38 -24.27 2.38 19.40
N LEU A 39 -23.45 2.61 18.37
CA LEU A 39 -23.30 1.69 17.24
C LEU A 39 -22.40 0.48 17.54
N ARG A 40 -21.39 0.66 18.40
CA ARG A 40 -20.41 -0.39 18.75
C ARG A 40 -21.06 -1.68 19.25
N PRO A 41 -21.97 -1.67 20.25
CA PRO A 41 -22.60 -2.91 20.74
C PRO A 41 -23.48 -3.61 19.69
N ARG A 42 -24.06 -2.85 18.76
CA ARG A 42 -24.98 -3.38 17.73
C ARG A 42 -24.24 -4.06 16.57
N ASN A 43 -23.03 -3.61 16.25
CA ASN A 43 -22.28 -4.03 15.05
C ASN A 43 -20.89 -4.61 15.39
N GLY A 44 -20.86 -5.74 16.11
CA GLY A 44 -19.61 -6.40 16.52
C GLY A 44 -18.70 -6.86 15.37
N ILE A 45 -19.24 -7.10 14.17
CA ILE A 45 -18.46 -7.50 12.98
C ILE A 45 -17.52 -6.38 12.52
N VAL A 46 -17.93 -5.11 12.65
CA VAL A 46 -17.11 -3.97 12.23
C VAL A 46 -16.26 -3.48 13.40
N TYR A 47 -16.84 -3.35 14.59
CA TYR A 47 -16.20 -2.67 15.72
C TYR A 47 -15.37 -3.57 16.64
N ALA A 48 -15.57 -4.89 16.58
CA ALA A 48 -14.81 -5.87 17.37
C ALA A 48 -14.62 -7.23 16.64
N PRO A 49 -14.20 -7.26 15.36
CA PRO A 49 -14.01 -8.51 14.62
C PRO A 49 -12.99 -9.43 15.31
N LYS A 50 -11.91 -8.90 15.89
CA LYS A 50 -10.89 -9.72 16.56
C LYS A 50 -11.39 -10.39 17.83
N GLN A 51 -12.31 -9.75 18.54
CA GLN A 51 -12.93 -10.36 19.72
C GLN A 51 -13.78 -11.58 19.35
N LYS A 52 -14.34 -11.59 18.14
CA LYS A 52 -15.22 -12.67 17.66
C LYS A 52 -14.48 -13.78 16.92
N TYR A 53 -13.47 -13.42 16.13
CA TYR A 53 -12.87 -14.32 15.14
C TYR A 53 -11.41 -14.67 15.40
N SER A 54 -10.73 -13.99 16.32
CA SER A 54 -9.34 -14.37 16.64
C SER A 54 -9.30 -15.62 17.52
N SER A 55 -8.19 -16.35 17.44
CA SER A 55 -7.88 -17.49 18.31
C SER A 55 -7.93 -17.09 19.80
N GLU A 56 -8.32 -18.01 20.68
CA GLU A 56 -8.50 -17.72 22.12
C GLU A 56 -7.27 -17.03 22.76
N LYS A 57 -6.06 -17.42 22.35
CA LYS A 57 -4.80 -16.80 22.81
C LYS A 57 -4.66 -15.33 22.39
N LYS A 58 -5.17 -14.95 21.21
CA LYS A 58 -5.06 -13.60 20.63
C LYS A 58 -6.28 -12.72 20.87
N GLN A 59 -7.33 -13.25 21.51
CA GLN A 59 -8.55 -12.48 21.75
C GLN A 59 -8.30 -11.31 22.74
N PRO A 60 -8.74 -10.09 22.39
CA PRO A 60 -8.75 -8.97 23.33
C PRO A 60 -9.75 -9.23 24.47
N PRO A 61 -9.57 -8.58 25.64
CA PRO A 61 -10.50 -8.73 26.75
C PRO A 61 -11.93 -8.35 26.33
N LYS A 62 -12.91 -9.09 26.86
CA LYS A 62 -14.32 -8.81 26.55
C LYS A 62 -14.75 -7.50 27.20
N ILE A 63 -15.48 -6.69 26.46
CA ILE A 63 -16.09 -5.47 26.99
C ILE A 63 -17.44 -5.87 27.62
N GLU A 64 -17.45 -6.06 28.93
CA GLU A 64 -18.61 -6.60 29.68
C GLU A 64 -19.80 -5.63 29.72
N ASN A 65 -19.54 -4.33 29.88
CA ASN A 65 -20.58 -3.32 29.99
C ASN A 65 -20.88 -2.66 28.64
N GLN A 66 -22.16 -2.46 28.30
CA GLN A 66 -22.57 -1.81 27.04
C GLN A 66 -22.56 -0.27 27.08
N GLY A 67 -22.09 0.35 28.18
CA GLY A 67 -22.03 1.81 28.33
C GLY A 67 -21.18 2.51 27.26
N LEU A 68 -21.46 3.79 27.02
CA LEU A 68 -20.83 4.61 25.96
C LEU A 68 -19.29 4.64 26.04
N PHE A 69 -18.74 4.69 27.25
CA PHE A 69 -17.29 4.75 27.51
C PHE A 69 -16.70 3.48 28.14
N SER A 70 -17.47 2.37 28.18
CA SER A 70 -17.04 1.13 28.83
C SER A 70 -15.78 0.49 28.24
N TRP A 71 -15.44 0.82 27.00
CA TRP A 71 -14.25 0.33 26.30
C TRP A 71 -12.95 1.00 26.77
N VAL A 72 -13.02 2.19 27.39
CA VAL A 72 -11.82 2.96 27.75
C VAL A 72 -11.02 2.25 28.86
N GLY A 73 -11.70 1.66 29.84
CA GLY A 73 -11.06 0.92 30.95
C GLY A 73 -10.22 -0.28 30.47
N PRO A 74 -10.81 -1.22 29.71
CA PRO A 74 -10.07 -2.35 29.14
C PRO A 74 -8.92 -1.93 28.22
N VAL A 75 -9.11 -0.87 27.42
CA VAL A 75 -8.04 -0.34 26.55
C VAL A 75 -6.89 0.24 27.37
N ARG A 76 -7.15 0.94 28.46
CA ARG A 76 -6.10 1.57 29.26
C ARG A 76 -5.34 0.59 30.15
N SER A 77 -6.01 -0.44 30.68
CA SER A 77 -5.45 -1.37 31.67
C SER A 77 -4.41 -2.34 31.13
N LEU A 78 -4.52 -2.76 29.86
CA LEU A 78 -3.59 -3.72 29.26
C LEU A 78 -2.15 -3.20 29.17
N THR A 79 -1.23 -4.05 29.63
CA THR A 79 0.22 -3.82 29.63
C THR A 79 0.86 -4.06 28.27
N ASP A 80 2.05 -3.51 28.04
CA ASP A 80 2.79 -3.68 26.77
C ASP A 80 3.10 -5.17 26.50
N ASP A 81 3.42 -5.97 27.52
CA ASP A 81 3.78 -7.39 27.38
C ASP A 81 2.58 -8.23 26.94
N GLU A 82 1.42 -8.06 27.58
CA GLU A 82 0.17 -8.72 27.17
C GLU A 82 -0.29 -8.28 25.77
N LEU A 83 0.01 -7.04 25.37
CA LEU A 83 -0.29 -6.57 24.02
C LEU A 83 0.59 -7.26 22.97
N ILE A 84 1.87 -7.54 23.26
CA ILE A 84 2.76 -8.21 22.31
C ILE A 84 2.18 -9.58 21.91
N ASP A 85 1.69 -10.34 22.88
CA ASP A 85 1.13 -11.68 22.64
C ASP A 85 -0.19 -11.62 21.84
N LYS A 86 -1.01 -10.58 22.05
CA LYS A 86 -2.33 -10.44 21.41
C LYS A 86 -2.30 -9.79 20.03
N ILE A 87 -1.54 -8.70 19.85
CA ILE A 87 -1.57 -7.86 18.64
C ILE A 87 -0.26 -7.88 17.83
N GLY A 88 0.82 -8.44 18.38
CA GLY A 88 2.14 -8.51 17.74
C GLY A 88 3.05 -7.33 18.09
N LEU A 89 4.37 -7.53 17.93
CA LEU A 89 5.39 -6.56 18.28
C LEU A 89 5.37 -5.30 17.39
N ASP A 90 5.07 -5.43 16.10
CA ASP A 90 4.99 -4.30 15.17
C ASP A 90 3.88 -3.30 15.57
N ALA A 91 2.72 -3.83 15.99
CA ALA A 91 1.59 -3.04 16.46
C ALA A 91 1.94 -2.33 17.78
N VAL A 92 2.56 -3.05 18.72
CA VAL A 92 3.04 -2.46 19.98
C VAL A 92 4.09 -1.38 19.72
N MET A 93 5.03 -1.60 18.81
CA MET A 93 6.03 -0.58 18.47
C MET A 93 5.41 0.69 17.88
N PHE A 94 4.33 0.57 17.10
CA PHE A 94 3.55 1.73 16.64
C PHE A 94 2.88 2.47 17.80
N LEU A 95 2.24 1.76 18.73
CA LEU A 95 1.64 2.36 19.92
C LEU A 95 2.68 3.04 20.81
N ARG A 96 3.84 2.41 21.02
CA ARG A 96 4.94 3.00 21.81
C ARG A 96 5.50 4.26 21.16
N PHE A 97 5.55 4.32 19.82
CA PHE A 97 5.90 5.54 19.09
C PHE A 97 4.90 6.69 19.37
N ILE A 98 3.59 6.43 19.28
CA ILE A 98 2.56 7.43 19.57
C ILE A 98 2.63 7.87 21.05
N ASN A 99 2.78 6.92 21.97
CA ASN A 99 2.90 7.19 23.41
C ASN A 99 4.15 8.02 23.73
N MET A 100 5.27 7.76 23.05
CA MET A 100 6.48 8.58 23.16
C MET A 100 6.21 10.01 22.68
N CYS A 101 5.57 10.20 21.52
CA CYS A 101 5.20 11.53 21.03
C CYS A 101 4.28 12.26 22.02
N ARG A 102 3.25 11.61 22.54
CA ARG A 102 2.34 12.16 23.55
C ARG A 102 3.11 12.64 24.79
N ASN A 103 3.92 11.77 25.39
CA ASN A 103 4.66 12.09 26.61
C ASN A 103 5.70 13.18 26.37
N MET A 104 6.34 13.19 25.20
CA MET A 104 7.32 14.21 24.82
C MET A 104 6.65 15.57 24.61
N PHE A 105 5.57 15.65 23.82
CA PHE A 105 4.84 16.91 23.61
C PHE A 105 4.19 17.44 24.88
N PHE A 106 3.85 16.58 25.85
CA PHE A 106 3.42 17.03 27.17
C PHE A 106 4.53 17.85 27.87
N TRP A 107 5.76 17.35 27.94
CA TRP A 107 6.88 18.08 28.54
C TRP A 107 7.25 19.33 27.75
N LEU A 108 7.25 19.26 26.42
CA LEU A 108 7.49 20.42 25.56
C LEU A 108 6.42 21.48 25.79
N PHE A 109 5.14 21.10 25.92
CA PHE A 109 4.04 22.03 26.19
C PHE A 109 4.21 22.73 27.54
N ILE A 110 4.46 21.99 28.63
CA ILE A 110 4.62 22.57 29.97
C ILE A 110 5.75 23.60 29.98
N ILE A 111 6.90 23.27 29.37
CA ILE A 111 8.04 24.19 29.29
C ILE A 111 7.76 25.31 28.28
N GLY A 112 7.01 25.03 27.22
CA GLY A 112 6.60 25.98 26.18
C GLY A 112 5.70 27.09 26.70
N LEU A 113 4.94 26.87 27.78
CA LEU A 113 4.18 27.93 28.45
C LEU A 113 5.09 29.09 28.90
N ALA A 114 6.33 28.80 29.30
CA ALA A 114 7.30 29.83 29.66
C ALA A 114 7.73 30.66 28.44
N ILE A 115 7.86 30.05 27.25
CA ILE A 115 8.15 30.77 25.99
C ILE A 115 7.01 31.74 25.68
N ILE A 116 5.76 31.27 25.80
CA ILE A 116 4.58 32.10 25.57
C ILE A 116 4.58 33.31 26.51
N GLY A 117 4.87 33.10 27.80
CA GLY A 117 5.00 34.18 28.78
C GLY A 117 6.07 35.21 28.38
N THR A 118 7.26 34.75 28.00
CA THR A 118 8.35 35.63 27.53
C THR A 118 7.97 36.43 26.28
N ASN A 119 7.27 35.81 25.33
CA ASN A 119 6.84 36.48 24.09
C ASN A 119 5.84 37.61 24.36
N ILE A 120 4.86 37.36 25.23
CA ILE A 120 3.87 38.37 25.62
C ILE A 120 4.56 39.51 26.36
N PHE A 121 5.37 39.19 27.37
CA PHE A 121 6.06 40.18 28.19
C PHE A 121 7.02 41.04 27.35
N GLY A 122 7.82 40.42 26.49
CA GLY A 122 8.72 41.11 25.58
C GLY A 122 8.00 41.99 24.56
N THR A 123 6.85 41.54 24.05
CA THR A 123 6.02 42.36 23.14
C THR A 123 5.50 43.61 23.83
N ILE A 124 4.99 43.48 25.06
CA ILE A 124 4.48 44.62 25.85
C ILE A 124 5.61 45.61 26.14
N GLN A 125 6.80 45.11 26.52
CA GLN A 125 7.94 45.95 26.88
C GLN A 125 8.58 46.64 25.66
N ASP A 126 8.68 45.97 24.51
CA ASP A 126 9.28 46.53 23.31
C ASP A 126 8.39 47.59 22.64
N ARG A 127 7.06 47.44 22.76
CA ARG A 127 6.09 48.32 22.06
C ARG A 127 5.26 49.23 22.97
N LYS A 128 5.52 49.23 24.28
CA LYS A 128 4.77 50.00 25.30
C LYS A 128 3.25 49.76 25.23
N GLY A 129 2.86 48.50 25.04
CA GLY A 129 1.46 48.08 24.87
C GLY A 129 1.29 47.01 23.79
N LEU A 130 0.10 46.43 23.71
CA LEU A 130 -0.23 45.44 22.67
C LEU A 130 -0.60 46.17 21.36
N PRO A 131 0.12 45.96 20.26
CA PRO A 131 -0.16 46.63 18.99
C PRO A 131 -1.50 46.18 18.43
N LYS A 132 -2.37 47.09 17.99
CA LYS A 132 -3.62 46.74 17.30
C LYS A 132 -3.29 45.84 16.11
N THR A 133 -3.75 44.59 16.16
CA THR A 133 -3.57 43.62 15.09
C THR A 133 -4.83 42.78 14.94
N ASP A 134 -5.13 42.41 13.71
CA ASP A 134 -6.24 41.53 13.36
C ASP A 134 -6.04 40.11 13.91
N ASN A 135 -4.80 39.78 14.31
CA ASN A 135 -4.36 38.45 14.73
C ASN A 135 -3.64 38.46 16.09
N PRO A 136 -4.38 38.38 17.22
CA PRO A 136 -3.78 38.39 18.56
C PRO A 136 -2.89 37.17 18.85
N LEU A 137 -2.96 36.10 18.05
CA LEU A 137 -2.05 34.96 18.13
C LEU A 137 -0.60 35.31 17.81
N LYS A 138 -0.37 36.39 17.08
CA LYS A 138 0.98 36.90 16.81
C LYS A 138 1.67 37.42 18.08
N TYR A 139 0.93 37.73 19.14
CA TYR A 139 1.52 38.08 20.45
C TYR A 139 2.16 36.87 21.14
N LEU A 140 1.70 35.66 20.82
CA LEU A 140 2.20 34.42 21.42
C LEU A 140 3.43 33.88 20.68
N SER A 141 3.73 34.44 19.50
CA SER A 141 4.81 33.99 18.61
C SER A 141 6.00 34.96 18.65
N ILE A 142 7.10 34.55 18.01
CA ILE A 142 8.30 35.37 17.90
C ILE A 142 8.11 36.65 17.07
N SER A 143 6.97 36.81 16.37
CA SER A 143 6.75 37.84 15.34
C SER A 143 7.07 39.26 15.80
N TYR A 144 6.53 39.69 16.96
CA TYR A 144 6.61 41.09 17.38
C TYR A 144 7.83 41.50 18.20
N LEU A 145 8.71 40.55 18.54
CA LEU A 145 9.94 40.80 19.31
C LEU A 145 10.98 41.55 18.47
N ARG A 146 11.58 42.61 19.05
CA ARG A 146 12.60 43.45 18.39
C ARG A 146 13.93 43.46 19.12
N LYS A 147 13.95 43.42 20.46
CA LYS A 147 15.20 43.52 21.21
C LYS A 147 15.94 42.18 21.31
N GLU A 148 17.27 42.27 21.26
CA GLU A 148 18.18 41.12 21.24
C GLU A 148 18.04 40.19 22.45
N HIS A 149 17.85 40.73 23.67
CA HIS A 149 17.81 39.92 24.89
C HIS A 149 16.66 38.91 24.92
N TRP A 150 15.56 39.14 24.20
CA TRP A 150 14.45 38.19 24.11
C TRP A 150 14.77 36.98 23.22
N PHE A 151 15.69 37.13 22.26
CA PHE A 151 16.09 36.04 21.38
C PHE A 151 16.93 34.98 22.12
N TRP A 152 17.67 35.37 23.16
CA TRP A 152 18.37 34.40 24.04
C TRP A 152 17.44 33.40 24.69
N ALA A 153 16.21 33.80 25.08
CA ALA A 153 15.23 32.86 25.60
C ALA A 153 14.92 31.76 24.57
N HIS A 154 14.65 32.15 23.32
CA HIS A 154 14.37 31.21 22.23
C HIS A 154 15.54 30.27 21.92
N VAL A 155 16.79 30.77 22.02
CA VAL A 155 17.99 29.94 21.92
C VAL A 155 18.01 28.88 23.03
N VAL A 156 17.87 29.31 24.29
CA VAL A 156 17.88 28.40 25.45
C VAL A 156 16.79 27.34 25.35
N PHE A 157 15.56 27.72 24.98
CA PHE A 157 14.48 26.75 24.79
C PHE A 157 14.73 25.78 23.63
N THR A 158 15.37 26.22 22.55
CA THR A 158 15.77 25.34 21.43
C THR A 158 16.76 24.28 21.90
N TRP A 159 17.71 24.64 22.76
CA TRP A 159 18.64 23.70 23.40
C TRP A 159 17.90 22.71 24.33
N ILE A 160 17.04 23.22 25.23
CA ILE A 160 16.27 22.40 26.17
C ILE A 160 15.37 21.40 25.43
N PHE A 161 14.61 21.86 24.43
CA PHE A 161 13.72 21.02 23.63
C PHE A 161 14.51 19.95 22.87
N SER A 162 15.66 20.31 22.29
CA SER A 162 16.55 19.34 21.64
C SER A 162 16.99 18.23 22.62
N LEU A 163 17.43 18.60 23.83
CA LEU A 163 17.85 17.63 24.86
C LEU A 163 16.71 16.70 25.30
N ILE A 164 15.50 17.23 25.48
CA ILE A 164 14.31 16.44 25.83
C ILE A 164 14.01 15.43 24.72
N ILE A 165 13.97 15.89 23.46
CA ILE A 165 13.72 15.02 22.31
C ILE A 165 14.77 13.91 22.25
N PHE A 166 16.05 14.23 22.37
CA PHE A 166 17.12 13.23 22.38
C PHE A 166 16.97 12.21 23.51
N ARG A 167 16.63 12.65 24.73
CA ARG A 167 16.41 11.75 25.86
C ARG A 167 15.30 10.75 25.57
N PHE A 168 14.15 11.19 25.07
CA PHE A 168 13.04 10.31 24.72
C PHE A 168 13.42 9.33 23.61
N LEU A 169 14.07 9.82 22.56
CA LEU A 169 14.54 8.98 21.45
C LEU A 169 15.55 7.91 21.90
N TYR A 170 16.47 8.26 22.80
CA TYR A 170 17.46 7.34 23.34
C TYR A 170 16.82 6.23 24.20
N ILE A 171 15.94 6.62 25.12
CA ILE A 171 15.19 5.67 25.98
C ILE A 171 14.39 4.71 25.10
N GLN A 172 13.66 5.24 24.12
CA GLN A 172 12.81 4.42 23.26
C GLN A 172 13.62 3.44 22.40
N TYR A 173 14.80 3.85 21.90
CA TYR A 173 15.70 2.96 21.17
C TYR A 173 16.23 1.83 22.06
N LYS A 174 16.62 2.15 23.30
CA LYS A 174 17.07 1.16 24.28
C LYS A 174 15.98 0.11 24.54
N GLU A 175 14.75 0.55 24.78
CA GLU A 175 13.62 -0.35 25.01
C GLU A 175 13.29 -1.19 23.76
N TYR A 176 13.28 -0.59 22.58
CA TYR A 176 13.12 -1.34 21.32
C TYR A 176 14.17 -2.45 21.16
N THR A 177 15.43 -2.15 21.52
CA THR A 177 16.52 -3.14 21.45
C THR A 177 16.28 -4.32 22.38
N LYS A 178 15.67 -4.08 23.56
CA LYS A 178 15.28 -5.13 24.50
C LYS A 178 14.16 -5.98 23.89
N LEU A 179 13.05 -5.34 23.51
CA LEU A 179 11.88 -6.01 22.90
C LEU A 179 12.26 -6.83 21.66
N LYS A 180 13.17 -6.32 20.81
CA LYS A 180 13.63 -7.04 19.63
C LYS A 180 14.38 -8.32 19.98
N LYS A 181 15.20 -8.29 21.04
CA LYS A 181 15.92 -9.48 21.51
C LYS A 181 14.94 -10.51 22.09
N ASP A 182 13.93 -10.04 22.81
CA ASP A 182 12.91 -10.92 23.39
C ASP A 182 12.01 -11.52 22.30
N TYR A 183 11.72 -10.78 21.24
CA TYR A 183 11.07 -11.31 20.03
C TYR A 183 11.86 -12.44 19.38
N PHE A 184 13.19 -12.35 19.30
CA PHE A 184 13.97 -13.48 18.78
C PHE A 184 13.88 -14.73 19.67
N ARG A 185 13.55 -14.59 20.96
CA ARG A 185 13.35 -15.70 21.89
C ARG A 185 11.91 -16.21 21.92
N SER A 186 10.98 -15.55 21.25
CA SER A 186 9.57 -15.96 21.28
C SER A 186 9.39 -17.33 20.63
N GLU A 187 8.41 -18.10 21.13
CA GLU A 187 8.09 -19.43 20.61
C GLU A 187 7.72 -19.38 19.10
N GLU A 188 7.00 -18.34 18.68
CA GLU A 188 6.63 -18.12 17.28
C GLU A 188 7.86 -17.91 16.39
N TYR A 189 8.88 -17.18 16.85
CA TYR A 189 10.10 -17.00 16.08
C TYR A 189 10.96 -18.28 16.06
N GLN A 190 11.11 -18.94 17.21
CA GLN A 190 11.96 -20.13 17.38
C GLN A 190 11.41 -21.35 16.62
N SER A 191 10.09 -21.51 16.53
CA SER A 191 9.43 -22.58 15.77
C SER A 191 9.42 -22.34 14.24
N SER A 192 9.69 -21.11 13.80
CA SER A 192 9.52 -20.74 12.40
C SER A 192 10.69 -21.17 11.50
N LEU A 193 10.37 -21.72 10.32
CA LEU A 193 11.40 -22.18 9.37
C LEU A 193 12.29 -21.04 8.84
N HIS A 194 11.74 -19.82 8.70
CA HIS A 194 12.48 -18.66 8.17
C HIS A 194 13.58 -18.16 9.10
N SER A 195 13.46 -18.35 10.41
CA SER A 195 14.52 -18.01 11.37
C SER A 195 15.81 -18.84 11.16
N ARG A 196 15.68 -20.04 10.59
CA ARG A 196 16.78 -20.98 10.31
C ARG A 196 17.30 -20.94 8.88
N THR A 197 16.66 -20.15 8.02
CA THR A 197 16.91 -20.19 6.57
C THR A 197 17.61 -18.92 6.11
N LEU A 198 18.54 -19.05 5.16
CA LEU A 198 19.17 -17.97 4.43
C LEU A 198 18.63 -17.91 3.01
N LEU A 199 18.35 -16.70 2.54
CA LEU A 199 18.04 -16.37 1.15
C LEU A 199 19.33 -15.93 0.45
N ILE A 200 19.62 -16.58 -0.68
CA ILE A 200 20.77 -16.28 -1.55
C ILE A 200 20.23 -15.74 -2.87
N THR A 201 20.68 -14.56 -3.28
CA THR A 201 20.25 -13.92 -4.54
C THR A 201 21.44 -13.53 -5.42
N GLY A 202 21.24 -13.49 -6.73
CA GLY A 202 22.32 -13.18 -7.68
C GLY A 202 23.28 -14.35 -7.93
N VAL A 203 22.78 -15.58 -7.81
CA VAL A 203 23.58 -16.81 -8.04
C VAL A 203 24.02 -16.89 -9.51
N PRO A 204 25.32 -16.98 -9.81
CA PRO A 204 25.84 -17.14 -11.18
C PRO A 204 25.36 -18.44 -11.84
N SER A 205 25.22 -18.44 -13.18
CA SER A 205 24.67 -19.59 -13.94
C SER A 205 25.35 -20.94 -13.67
N HIS A 206 26.66 -20.95 -13.39
CA HIS A 206 27.41 -22.18 -13.11
C HIS A 206 27.18 -22.74 -11.69
N MET A 207 26.59 -21.96 -10.78
CA MET A 207 26.26 -22.38 -9.40
C MET A 207 24.75 -22.60 -9.19
N GLN A 208 23.94 -22.55 -10.24
CA GLN A 208 22.48 -22.66 -10.17
C GLN A 208 22.01 -24.13 -10.06
N SER A 209 22.54 -24.84 -9.06
CA SER A 209 22.12 -26.20 -8.68
C SER A 209 22.13 -26.35 -7.15
N ASP A 210 21.34 -27.29 -6.63
CA ASP A 210 21.31 -27.57 -5.18
C ASP A 210 22.71 -27.96 -4.67
N GLU A 211 23.43 -28.79 -5.44
CA GLU A 211 24.82 -29.18 -5.16
C GLU A 211 25.79 -28.01 -5.29
N GLY A 212 25.62 -27.15 -6.29
CA GLY A 212 26.45 -25.97 -6.51
C GLY A 212 26.36 -24.97 -5.35
N LEU A 213 25.16 -24.77 -4.81
CA LEU A 213 24.95 -23.95 -3.61
C LEU A 213 25.63 -24.55 -2.36
N LEU A 214 25.54 -25.87 -2.18
CA LEU A 214 26.21 -26.56 -1.07
C LEU A 214 27.73 -26.46 -1.19
N LYS A 215 28.26 -26.66 -2.41
CA LYS A 215 29.68 -26.52 -2.73
C LYS A 215 30.18 -25.11 -2.42
N TYR A 216 29.43 -24.10 -2.85
CA TYR A 216 29.75 -22.70 -2.59
C TYR A 216 29.84 -22.39 -1.09
N ILE A 217 28.88 -22.83 -0.29
CA ILE A 217 28.91 -22.58 1.16
C ILE A 217 30.05 -23.33 1.88
N LYS A 218 30.25 -24.61 1.54
CA LYS A 218 31.25 -25.44 2.23
C LYS A 218 32.68 -25.09 1.81
N GLU A 219 32.93 -24.98 0.51
CA GLU A 219 34.29 -24.84 -0.03
C GLU A 219 34.74 -23.38 -0.12
N MET A 220 33.91 -22.50 -0.72
CA MET A 220 34.30 -21.09 -0.94
C MET A 220 34.18 -20.26 0.34
N LEU A 221 33.09 -20.44 1.09
CA LEU A 221 32.83 -19.68 2.31
C LEU A 221 33.41 -20.33 3.58
N LYS A 222 33.90 -21.58 3.48
CA LYS A 222 34.53 -22.36 4.58
C LYS A 222 33.67 -22.37 5.85
N ILE A 223 32.37 -22.57 5.69
CA ILE A 223 31.38 -22.63 6.78
C ILE A 223 31.30 -24.08 7.27
N LYS A 224 31.57 -24.31 8.56
CA LYS A 224 31.60 -25.64 9.18
C LYS A 224 30.27 -26.04 9.83
N GLN A 225 29.30 -25.13 9.87
CA GLN A 225 28.01 -25.33 10.52
C GLN A 225 27.15 -26.39 9.79
N PRO A 226 26.32 -27.17 10.52
CA PRO A 226 25.45 -28.18 9.95
C PRO A 226 24.33 -27.57 9.09
N ILE A 227 24.31 -27.94 7.81
CA ILE A 227 23.28 -27.54 6.84
C ILE A 227 22.23 -28.64 6.79
N ALA A 228 20.95 -28.29 6.96
CA ALA A 228 19.84 -29.23 6.88
C ALA A 228 19.47 -29.54 5.42
N GLN A 229 19.22 -28.51 4.62
CA GLN A 229 18.88 -28.65 3.20
C GLN A 229 19.18 -27.36 2.43
N ALA A 230 19.56 -27.49 1.15
CA ALA A 230 19.68 -26.40 0.19
C ALA A 230 18.68 -26.61 -0.96
N HIS A 231 18.15 -25.52 -1.51
CA HIS A 231 17.22 -25.56 -2.62
C HIS A 231 17.37 -24.34 -3.54
N ILE A 232 17.74 -24.56 -4.80
CA ILE A 232 17.69 -23.58 -5.88
C ILE A 232 16.28 -23.51 -6.44
N SER A 233 15.77 -22.30 -6.64
CA SER A 233 14.44 -22.12 -7.23
C SER A 233 14.49 -22.31 -8.74
N ARG A 234 13.32 -22.56 -9.35
CA ARG A 234 13.14 -22.76 -10.79
C ARG A 234 12.19 -21.74 -11.40
N LYS A 235 12.32 -21.51 -12.71
CA LYS A 235 11.46 -20.59 -13.47
C LYS A 235 10.01 -21.09 -13.41
N VAL A 236 9.10 -20.18 -13.04
CA VAL A 236 7.69 -20.51 -12.80
C VAL A 236 6.87 -20.48 -14.09
N GLY A 237 7.18 -19.58 -15.03
CA GLY A 237 6.47 -19.45 -16.31
C GLY A 237 5.10 -18.80 -16.13
N ARG A 238 4.09 -19.33 -16.84
CA ARG A 238 2.69 -18.82 -16.86
C ARG A 238 1.83 -19.34 -15.70
N LEU A 239 2.32 -20.29 -14.92
CA LEU A 239 1.58 -20.91 -13.80
C LEU A 239 0.89 -19.91 -12.85
N PRO A 240 1.48 -18.77 -12.44
CA PRO A 240 0.80 -17.81 -11.57
C PRO A 240 -0.40 -17.13 -12.23
N GLU A 241 -0.35 -16.93 -13.55
CA GLU A 241 -1.42 -16.36 -14.35
C GLU A 241 -2.55 -17.37 -14.53
N LEU A 242 -2.22 -18.64 -14.79
CA LEU A 242 -3.20 -19.73 -14.89
C LEU A 242 -3.99 -19.89 -13.58
N ILE A 243 -3.32 -19.88 -12.43
CA ILE A 243 -4.00 -19.94 -11.13
C ILE A 243 -4.91 -18.71 -10.92
N LYS A 244 -4.48 -17.52 -11.35
CA LYS A 244 -5.30 -16.31 -11.26
C LYS A 244 -6.58 -16.40 -12.13
N GLU A 245 -6.47 -16.92 -13.34
CA GLU A 245 -7.62 -17.11 -14.24
C GLU A 245 -8.55 -18.24 -13.76
N HIS A 246 -7.99 -19.30 -13.19
CA HIS A 246 -8.73 -20.33 -12.46
C HIS A 246 -9.56 -19.69 -11.32
N ASP A 247 -8.93 -18.91 -10.44
CA ASP A 247 -9.58 -18.30 -9.28
C ASP A 247 -10.70 -17.33 -9.68
N LYS A 248 -10.48 -16.55 -10.74
CA LYS A 248 -11.52 -15.69 -11.35
C LYS A 248 -12.70 -16.51 -11.86
N SER A 249 -12.43 -17.64 -12.51
CA SER A 249 -13.47 -18.52 -13.06
C SER A 249 -14.30 -19.15 -11.95
N VAL A 250 -13.66 -19.60 -10.86
CA VAL A 250 -14.36 -20.11 -9.67
C VAL A 250 -15.25 -19.03 -9.05
N ARG A 251 -14.74 -17.82 -8.82
CA ARG A 251 -15.53 -16.71 -8.25
C ARG A 251 -16.73 -16.33 -9.13
N LYS A 252 -16.56 -16.35 -10.45
CA LYS A 252 -17.66 -16.13 -11.40
C LYS A 252 -18.70 -17.25 -11.32
N LEU A 253 -18.27 -18.51 -11.25
CA LEU A 253 -19.17 -19.66 -11.07
C LEU A 253 -19.96 -19.55 -9.75
N GLU A 254 -19.31 -19.21 -8.64
CA GLU A 254 -19.97 -19.00 -7.35
C GLU A 254 -21.03 -17.90 -7.41
N SER A 255 -20.73 -16.78 -8.10
CA SER A 255 -21.70 -15.70 -8.30
C SER A 255 -22.90 -16.15 -9.15
N VAL A 256 -22.67 -16.98 -10.17
CA VAL A 256 -23.76 -17.52 -11.00
C VAL A 256 -24.61 -18.50 -10.20
N LEU A 257 -23.97 -19.44 -9.49
CA LEU A 257 -24.66 -20.43 -8.65
C LEU A 257 -25.48 -19.78 -7.55
N THR A 258 -24.93 -18.74 -6.88
CA THR A 258 -25.65 -18.02 -5.82
C THR A 258 -26.89 -17.31 -6.37
N ARG A 259 -26.85 -16.76 -7.59
CA ARG A 259 -28.03 -16.16 -8.22
C ARG A 259 -29.04 -17.18 -8.70
N TYR A 260 -28.57 -18.35 -9.15
CA TYR A 260 -29.43 -19.40 -9.69
C TYR A 260 -30.14 -20.20 -8.58
N LEU A 261 -29.45 -20.44 -7.46
CA LEU A 261 -29.91 -21.18 -6.29
C LEU A 261 -30.38 -20.25 -5.17
N ASP A 262 -30.98 -19.11 -5.52
CA ASP A 262 -31.43 -18.10 -4.54
C ASP A 262 -32.54 -18.63 -3.64
N ASN A 263 -33.44 -19.46 -4.21
CA ASN A 263 -34.51 -20.12 -3.48
C ASN A 263 -34.06 -21.52 -3.03
N PRO A 264 -34.03 -21.81 -1.72
CA PRO A 264 -33.58 -23.11 -1.23
C PRO A 264 -34.50 -24.29 -1.59
N ASN A 265 -35.76 -24.03 -1.93
CA ASN A 265 -36.77 -25.05 -2.12
C ASN A 265 -37.13 -25.32 -3.59
N SER A 266 -36.64 -24.50 -4.53
CA SER A 266 -36.96 -24.66 -5.95
C SER A 266 -35.90 -24.08 -6.87
N ILE A 267 -35.64 -24.78 -7.98
CA ILE A 267 -34.75 -24.33 -9.05
C ILE A 267 -35.55 -23.57 -10.12
N SER A 268 -34.99 -22.46 -10.62
CA SER A 268 -35.51 -21.78 -11.81
C SER A 268 -35.37 -22.66 -13.06
N SER A 269 -36.45 -22.79 -13.83
CA SER A 269 -36.49 -23.59 -15.08
C SER A 269 -35.54 -23.07 -16.17
N LYS A 270 -35.19 -21.77 -16.14
CA LYS A 270 -34.27 -21.16 -17.11
C LYS A 270 -32.85 -21.12 -16.54
N ARG A 271 -31.95 -21.93 -17.13
CA ARG A 271 -30.51 -21.89 -16.78
C ARG A 271 -29.88 -20.55 -17.18
N PRO A 272 -28.92 -20.03 -16.38
CA PRO A 272 -28.32 -18.72 -16.61
C PRO A 272 -27.36 -18.76 -17.81
N LYS A 273 -27.61 -17.93 -18.82
CA LYS A 273 -26.76 -17.78 -20.00
C LYS A 273 -25.98 -16.47 -19.95
N HIS A 274 -24.76 -16.46 -20.47
CA HIS A 274 -24.00 -15.24 -20.72
C HIS A 274 -23.41 -15.26 -22.13
N THR A 275 -23.09 -14.07 -22.63
CA THR A 275 -22.53 -13.88 -23.96
C THR A 275 -21.01 -13.87 -23.88
N ILE A 276 -20.34 -14.68 -24.70
CA ILE A 276 -18.88 -14.65 -24.87
C ILE A 276 -18.55 -13.72 -26.04
N GLY A 277 -17.66 -12.74 -25.82
CA GLY A 277 -17.24 -11.75 -26.82
C GLY A 277 -17.61 -10.32 -26.43
N GLU A 278 -17.00 -9.34 -27.11
CA GLU A 278 -17.34 -7.92 -26.94
C GLU A 278 -18.53 -7.56 -27.84
N GLY A 279 -19.64 -7.10 -27.24
CA GLY A 279 -20.80 -6.57 -27.97
C GLY A 279 -21.98 -7.54 -28.17
N CYS A 280 -22.91 -7.15 -29.05
CA CYS A 280 -24.18 -7.85 -29.29
C CYS A 280 -24.06 -9.12 -30.18
N SER A 281 -22.89 -9.40 -30.74
CA SER A 281 -22.66 -10.50 -31.70
C SER A 281 -22.07 -11.77 -31.05
N GLY A 282 -21.96 -11.82 -29.72
CA GLY A 282 -21.36 -12.96 -29.05
C GLY A 282 -22.29 -14.17 -28.93
N GLU A 283 -21.70 -15.35 -28.81
CA GLU A 283 -22.42 -16.61 -28.60
C GLU A 283 -22.98 -16.68 -27.17
N LYS A 284 -24.26 -17.03 -27.03
CA LYS A 284 -24.92 -17.24 -25.72
C LYS A 284 -24.69 -18.65 -25.22
N VAL A 285 -23.77 -18.81 -24.27
CA VAL A 285 -23.47 -20.10 -23.66
C VAL A 285 -24.14 -20.27 -22.29
N ASP A 286 -24.34 -21.51 -21.86
CA ASP A 286 -24.70 -21.80 -20.47
C ASP A 286 -23.52 -21.44 -19.56
N SER A 287 -23.75 -20.54 -18.62
CA SER A 287 -22.71 -20.01 -17.74
C SER A 287 -22.17 -21.07 -16.79
N ILE A 288 -23.01 -21.98 -16.28
CA ILE A 288 -22.61 -23.01 -15.32
C ILE A 288 -21.69 -24.02 -16.00
N ASN A 289 -22.13 -24.56 -17.14
CA ASN A 289 -21.33 -25.52 -17.90
C ASN A 289 -20.04 -24.88 -18.44
N TYR A 290 -20.11 -23.64 -18.92
CA TYR A 290 -18.94 -22.93 -19.42
C TYR A 290 -17.88 -22.77 -18.32
N TYR A 291 -18.22 -22.18 -17.17
CA TYR A 291 -17.24 -21.97 -16.10
C TYR A 291 -16.76 -23.29 -15.48
N THR A 292 -17.61 -24.31 -15.39
CA THR A 292 -17.20 -25.65 -14.92
C THR A 292 -16.12 -26.25 -15.83
N THR A 293 -16.35 -26.23 -17.15
CA THR A 293 -15.37 -26.72 -18.14
C THR A 293 -14.09 -25.88 -18.13
N GLN A 294 -14.19 -24.56 -17.97
CA GLN A 294 -13.01 -23.69 -17.87
C GLN A 294 -12.16 -24.01 -16.62
N ILE A 295 -12.81 -24.22 -15.46
CA ILE A 295 -12.11 -24.58 -14.22
C ILE A 295 -11.35 -25.89 -14.40
N GLN A 296 -12.00 -26.93 -14.91
CA GLN A 296 -11.36 -28.22 -15.15
C GLN A 296 -10.19 -28.11 -16.13
N ARG A 297 -10.36 -27.37 -17.23
CA ARG A 297 -9.28 -27.10 -18.19
C ARG A 297 -8.09 -26.42 -17.53
N TYR A 298 -8.32 -25.40 -16.70
CA TYR A 298 -7.24 -24.73 -15.97
C TYR A 298 -6.59 -25.65 -14.94
N GLU A 299 -7.36 -26.49 -14.23
CA GLU A 299 -6.81 -27.48 -13.28
C GLU A 299 -5.89 -28.47 -13.99
N GLU A 300 -6.29 -28.99 -15.16
CA GLU A 300 -5.47 -29.86 -16.01
C GLU A 300 -4.17 -29.17 -16.46
N GLU A 301 -4.26 -27.94 -16.99
CA GLU A 301 -3.09 -27.17 -17.44
C GLU A 301 -2.15 -26.82 -16.28
N ILE A 302 -2.70 -26.49 -15.12
CA ILE A 302 -1.94 -26.20 -13.89
C ILE A 302 -1.20 -27.46 -13.41
N ASN A 303 -1.87 -28.61 -13.38
CA ASN A 303 -1.26 -29.87 -12.95
C ASN A 303 -0.15 -30.30 -13.93
N HIS A 304 -0.39 -30.19 -15.23
CA HIS A 304 0.61 -30.44 -16.25
C HIS A 304 1.86 -29.54 -16.09
N GLU A 305 1.65 -28.23 -15.88
CA GLU A 305 2.74 -27.26 -15.64
C GLU A 305 3.51 -27.50 -14.33
N ARG A 306 2.87 -28.14 -13.33
CA ARG A 306 3.50 -28.58 -12.08
C ARG A 306 4.33 -29.86 -12.25
N GLU A 307 3.91 -30.77 -13.12
CA GLU A 307 4.66 -32.01 -13.43
C GLU A 307 5.98 -31.70 -14.15
N ILE A 308 5.93 -30.85 -15.17
CA ILE A 308 7.10 -30.44 -15.98
C ILE A 308 8.09 -29.56 -15.18
N MET A 309 7.72 -29.12 -13.97
CA MET A 309 8.52 -28.19 -13.16
C MET A 309 9.97 -28.64 -12.92
N LYS A 310 10.20 -29.95 -12.71
CA LYS A 310 11.55 -30.49 -12.47
C LYS A 310 12.49 -30.35 -13.66
N GLU A 311 11.95 -30.07 -14.84
CA GLU A 311 12.71 -29.90 -16.08
C GLU A 311 12.99 -28.41 -16.36
N LYS A 312 12.26 -27.49 -15.70
CA LYS A 312 12.41 -26.05 -15.91
C LYS A 312 13.77 -25.54 -15.41
N LYS A 313 14.29 -24.53 -16.12
CA LYS A 313 15.57 -23.87 -15.85
C LYS A 313 15.64 -23.31 -14.42
N ALA A 314 16.78 -23.53 -13.75
CA ALA A 314 17.11 -22.91 -12.49
C ALA A 314 17.25 -21.38 -12.62
N ILE A 315 16.95 -20.66 -11.54
CA ILE A 315 17.01 -19.19 -11.49
C ILE A 315 18.06 -18.71 -10.48
N ASN A 316 18.35 -17.41 -10.52
CA ASN A 316 19.45 -16.78 -9.79
C ASN A 316 19.22 -16.60 -8.28
N TYR A 317 18.34 -17.38 -7.65
CA TYR A 317 18.13 -17.35 -6.20
C TYR A 317 17.81 -18.73 -5.63
N GLY A 318 18.17 -18.93 -4.36
CA GLY A 318 17.95 -20.17 -3.62
C GLY A 318 17.90 -19.96 -2.12
N PHE A 319 17.56 -21.01 -1.40
CA PHE A 319 17.40 -21.04 0.04
C PHE A 319 18.25 -22.12 0.67
N ILE A 320 18.81 -21.84 1.84
CA ILE A 320 19.62 -22.80 2.59
C ILE A 320 19.19 -22.75 4.06
N SER A 321 18.70 -23.87 4.59
CA SER A 321 18.30 -23.97 5.99
C SER A 321 19.35 -24.70 6.81
N PHE A 322 19.50 -24.24 8.05
CA PHE A 322 20.38 -24.79 9.06
C PHE A 322 19.57 -25.57 10.08
N THR A 323 20.22 -26.47 10.82
CA THR A 323 19.57 -27.18 11.92
C THR A 323 19.21 -26.22 13.06
N ASN A 324 20.12 -25.30 13.38
CA ASN A 324 19.94 -24.32 14.46
C ASN A 324 19.79 -22.89 13.94
N ILE A 325 19.04 -22.07 14.69
CA ILE A 325 18.85 -20.63 14.40
C ILE A 325 20.16 -19.88 14.60
N ALA A 326 20.88 -20.17 15.67
CA ALA A 326 22.16 -19.54 15.96
C ALA A 326 23.17 -19.71 14.81
N ASP A 327 23.18 -20.88 14.16
CA ASP A 327 24.05 -21.17 13.03
C ASP A 327 23.72 -20.27 11.83
N ALA A 328 22.44 -20.21 11.42
CA ALA A 328 21.99 -19.35 10.33
C ALA A 328 22.33 -17.87 10.58
N HIS A 329 22.07 -17.37 11.78
CA HIS A 329 22.37 -15.99 12.15
C HIS A 329 23.88 -15.71 12.23
N SER A 330 24.68 -16.65 12.72
CA SER A 330 26.14 -16.51 12.78
C SER A 330 26.75 -16.43 11.38
N VAL A 331 26.25 -17.25 10.44
CA VAL A 331 26.66 -17.25 9.04
C VAL A 331 26.26 -15.93 8.38
N ALA A 332 25.01 -15.52 8.53
CA ALA A 332 24.53 -14.25 7.96
C ALA A 332 25.33 -13.05 8.48
N LYS A 333 25.69 -13.04 9.77
CA LYS A 333 26.53 -11.99 10.37
C LYS A 333 27.96 -12.02 9.85
N LYS A 334 28.57 -13.19 9.67
CA LYS A 334 29.95 -13.33 9.17
C LYS A 334 30.10 -12.82 7.72
N LEU A 335 29.03 -12.93 6.94
CA LEU A 335 28.96 -12.57 5.52
C LEU A 335 28.37 -11.18 5.27
N GLU A 336 27.86 -10.50 6.30
CA GLU A 336 27.31 -9.15 6.18
C GLU A 336 28.38 -8.18 5.64
N GLY A 337 28.06 -7.48 4.55
CA GLY A 337 28.92 -6.45 3.97
C GLY A 337 30.16 -6.97 3.21
N LYS A 338 30.34 -8.28 3.06
CA LYS A 338 31.50 -8.88 2.36
C LYS A 338 31.23 -9.28 0.90
N VAL A 339 30.17 -8.76 0.29
CA VAL A 339 29.78 -9.11 -1.08
C VAL A 339 30.74 -8.46 -2.07
N ARG A 340 31.53 -9.26 -2.78
CA ARG A 340 32.30 -8.75 -3.93
C ARG A 340 31.39 -8.54 -5.13
N ILE A 341 31.82 -7.69 -6.06
CA ILE A 341 31.09 -7.46 -7.31
C ILE A 341 30.99 -8.79 -8.06
N GLY A 342 29.76 -9.25 -8.34
CA GLY A 342 29.52 -10.51 -9.04
C GLY A 342 29.28 -11.73 -8.13
N GLU A 343 29.45 -11.60 -6.82
CA GLU A 343 29.11 -12.65 -5.86
C GLU A 343 27.63 -12.59 -5.44
N PRO A 344 27.05 -13.73 -5.04
CA PRO A 344 25.69 -13.78 -4.55
C PRO A 344 25.53 -13.04 -3.22
N GLU A 345 24.42 -12.32 -3.08
CA GLU A 345 24.04 -11.62 -1.84
C GLU A 345 23.28 -12.58 -0.92
N ILE A 346 23.75 -12.71 0.31
CA ILE A 346 23.19 -13.61 1.32
C ILE A 346 22.53 -12.79 2.43
N MET A 347 21.28 -13.10 2.73
CA MET A 347 20.52 -12.48 3.82
C MET A 347 19.69 -13.52 4.58
N LEU A 348 19.22 -13.19 5.78
CA LEU A 348 18.24 -14.02 6.48
C LEU A 348 16.96 -14.12 5.63
N ALA A 349 16.40 -15.32 5.55
CA ALA A 349 15.18 -15.52 4.80
C ALA A 349 14.03 -14.76 5.46
N PRO A 350 13.29 -13.92 4.72
CA PRO A 350 12.06 -13.34 5.23
C PRO A 350 10.98 -14.43 5.34
N TRP A 351 9.86 -14.10 5.98
CA TRP A 351 8.68 -14.95 5.93
C TRP A 351 8.29 -15.23 4.47
N PRO A 352 7.93 -16.47 4.07
CA PRO A 352 7.58 -16.79 2.69
C PRO A 352 6.48 -15.88 2.10
N LYS A 353 5.48 -15.51 2.91
CA LYS A 353 4.39 -14.60 2.51
C LYS A 353 4.85 -13.15 2.29
N ASP A 354 5.99 -12.76 2.84
CA ASP A 354 6.59 -11.43 2.69
C ASP A 354 7.34 -11.29 1.36
N ILE A 355 7.69 -12.40 0.71
CA ILE A 355 8.50 -12.40 -0.51
C ILE A 355 7.69 -11.85 -1.71
N LEU A 356 8.33 -10.95 -2.47
CA LEU A 356 7.85 -10.50 -3.78
C LEU A 356 8.50 -11.32 -4.88
N TRP A 357 7.91 -12.46 -5.20
CA TRP A 357 8.47 -13.48 -6.10
C TRP A 357 8.88 -12.95 -7.48
N ARG A 358 8.07 -12.07 -8.08
CA ARG A 358 8.37 -11.42 -9.37
C ARG A 358 9.66 -10.58 -9.35
N ASN A 359 10.05 -10.06 -8.18
CA ASN A 359 11.23 -9.22 -8.03
C ASN A 359 12.49 -10.03 -7.66
N LEU A 360 12.35 -11.26 -7.18
CA LEU A 360 13.48 -12.15 -6.86
C LEU A 360 14.25 -12.59 -8.11
N THR A 361 13.56 -12.78 -9.23
CA THR A 361 14.16 -13.21 -10.51
C THR A 361 15.02 -12.13 -11.19
N MET A 362 14.94 -10.88 -10.73
CA MET A 362 15.64 -9.77 -11.34
C MET A 362 17.14 -9.83 -11.04
N THR A 363 17.96 -9.53 -12.05
CA THR A 363 19.42 -9.38 -11.89
C THR A 363 19.77 -8.10 -11.10
N ASN A 364 20.92 -8.11 -10.43
CA ASN A 364 21.36 -6.98 -9.62
C ASN A 364 21.60 -5.70 -10.45
N ALA A 365 22.09 -5.83 -11.69
CA ALA A 365 22.27 -4.71 -12.61
C ALA A 365 20.93 -4.05 -12.98
N LEU A 366 19.95 -4.85 -13.44
CA LEU A 366 18.61 -4.36 -13.76
C LEU A 366 17.94 -3.69 -12.56
N ARG A 367 18.12 -4.26 -11.36
CA ARG A 367 17.60 -3.70 -10.11
C ARG A 367 18.21 -2.32 -9.80
N LYS A 368 19.51 -2.11 -10.04
CA LYS A 368 20.17 -0.80 -9.85
C LYS A 368 19.60 0.24 -10.82
N THR A 369 19.48 -0.08 -12.11
CA THR A 369 18.92 0.84 -13.12
C THR A 369 17.48 1.22 -12.81
N ARG A 370 16.61 0.25 -12.49
CA ARG A 370 15.22 0.55 -12.11
C ARG A 370 15.10 1.37 -10.83
N ARG A 371 16.03 1.22 -9.88
CA ARG A 371 16.08 2.08 -8.69
C ARG A 371 16.39 3.53 -9.05
N LEU A 372 17.39 3.76 -9.91
CA LEU A 372 17.76 5.10 -10.37
C LEU A 372 16.58 5.78 -11.10
N ILE A 373 15.99 5.10 -12.09
CA ILE A 373 14.80 5.58 -12.80
C ILE A 373 13.66 5.86 -11.82
N GLY A 374 13.42 4.96 -10.88
CA GLY A 374 12.36 5.14 -9.89
C GLY A 374 12.60 6.31 -8.93
N TYR A 375 13.85 6.70 -8.65
CA TYR A 375 14.14 7.93 -7.92
C TYR A 375 13.89 9.18 -8.77
N GLY A 376 14.25 9.16 -10.05
CA GLY A 376 13.93 10.24 -10.99
C GLY A 376 12.42 10.48 -11.11
N ILE A 377 11.64 9.42 -11.30
CA ILE A 377 10.16 9.49 -11.34
C ILE A 377 9.60 10.04 -10.02
N PHE A 378 10.15 9.63 -8.88
CA PHE A 378 9.70 10.13 -7.58
C PHE A 378 9.97 11.63 -7.40
N ILE A 379 11.13 12.11 -7.83
CA ILE A 379 11.47 13.54 -7.77
C ILE A 379 10.52 14.33 -8.67
N LEU A 380 10.32 13.88 -9.91
CA LEU A 380 9.36 14.48 -10.84
C LEU A 380 7.96 14.53 -10.22
N LEU A 381 7.50 13.43 -9.63
CA LEU A 381 6.23 13.36 -8.91
C LEU A 381 6.13 14.41 -7.79
N CYS A 382 7.20 14.67 -7.03
CA CYS A 382 7.17 15.65 -5.95
C CYS A 382 6.95 17.07 -6.45
N PHE A 383 7.60 17.47 -7.54
CA PHE A 383 7.48 18.83 -8.11
C PHE A 383 6.21 18.99 -8.95
N SER A 384 5.83 17.97 -9.71
CA SER A 384 4.65 18.00 -10.57
C SER A 384 3.34 17.85 -9.80
N TRP A 385 3.33 17.48 -8.51
CA TRP A 385 2.08 17.24 -7.78
C TRP A 385 1.24 18.49 -7.54
N LEU A 386 1.86 19.66 -7.42
CA LEU A 386 1.13 20.91 -7.21
C LEU A 386 0.22 21.25 -8.39
N GLY A 387 0.70 21.10 -9.63
CA GLY A 387 -0.02 21.54 -10.81
C GLY A 387 -1.42 20.91 -10.94
N PRO A 388 -1.52 19.56 -10.98
CA PRO A 388 -2.81 18.88 -11.00
C PRO A 388 -3.67 19.26 -9.80
N LEU A 389 -3.08 19.36 -8.60
CA LEU A 389 -3.82 19.73 -7.41
C LEU A 389 -4.44 21.13 -7.55
N THR A 390 -3.67 22.14 -7.94
CA THR A 390 -4.15 23.52 -8.10
C THR A 390 -5.21 23.61 -9.19
N ILE A 391 -5.00 22.96 -10.34
CA ILE A 391 -5.95 22.94 -11.45
C ILE A 391 -7.28 22.34 -10.98
N LEU A 392 -7.23 21.18 -10.34
CA LEU A 392 -8.45 20.53 -9.85
C LEU A 392 -9.16 21.34 -8.76
N THR A 393 -8.42 21.98 -7.86
CA THR A 393 -9.04 22.86 -6.84
C THR A 393 -9.65 24.11 -7.45
N SER A 394 -9.07 24.64 -8.53
CA SER A 394 -9.64 25.77 -9.28
C SER A 394 -10.89 25.37 -10.05
N ILE A 395 -10.92 24.19 -10.70
CA ILE A 395 -12.12 23.64 -11.36
C ILE A 395 -13.24 23.39 -10.34
N ALA A 396 -12.89 23.08 -9.10
CA ALA A 396 -13.87 22.87 -8.03
C ALA A 396 -14.58 24.16 -7.56
N GLN A 397 -14.13 25.35 -8.01
CA GLN A 397 -14.83 26.60 -7.76
C GLN A 397 -16.04 26.74 -8.69
N ILE A 398 -17.17 27.19 -8.14
CA ILE A 398 -18.45 27.21 -8.85
C ILE A 398 -18.41 28.09 -10.10
N ASP A 399 -17.78 29.26 -10.01
CA ASP A 399 -17.69 30.19 -11.16
C ASP A 399 -16.97 29.55 -12.36
N ASN A 400 -15.87 28.84 -12.10
CA ASN A 400 -15.11 28.15 -13.14
C ASN A 400 -15.87 26.90 -13.66
N LEU A 401 -16.63 26.23 -12.78
CA LEU A 401 -17.43 25.07 -13.17
C LEU A 401 -18.57 25.45 -14.11
N VAL A 402 -19.20 26.60 -13.87
CA VAL A 402 -20.25 27.15 -14.73
C VAL A 402 -19.69 27.58 -16.09
N GLU A 403 -18.46 28.11 -16.13
CA GLU A 403 -17.77 28.45 -17.38
C GLU A 403 -17.47 27.20 -18.23
N ILE A 404 -17.06 26.10 -17.60
CA ILE A 404 -16.73 24.83 -18.28
C ILE A 404 -17.99 24.04 -18.69
N ALA A 405 -19.02 24.06 -17.85
CA ALA A 405 -20.25 23.29 -18.02
C ALA A 405 -21.49 24.19 -17.86
N PRO A 406 -21.81 25.03 -18.86
CA PRO A 406 -22.86 26.06 -18.75
C PRO A 406 -24.27 25.50 -18.46
N PHE A 407 -24.53 24.23 -18.75
CA PHE A 407 -25.79 23.57 -18.40
C PHE A 407 -26.00 23.42 -16.88
N THR A 408 -24.93 23.42 -16.10
CA THR A 408 -24.99 23.31 -14.63
C THR A 408 -25.31 24.65 -13.96
N GLY A 409 -25.04 25.78 -14.62
CA GLY A 409 -25.23 27.12 -14.06
C GLY A 409 -26.67 27.42 -13.66
N LYS A 410 -27.65 27.06 -14.50
CA LYS A 410 -29.08 27.27 -14.17
C LYS A 410 -29.50 26.51 -12.91
N PHE A 411 -29.01 25.29 -12.71
CA PHE A 411 -29.33 24.48 -11.54
C PHE A 411 -28.60 24.96 -10.28
N LEU A 412 -27.30 25.26 -10.41
CA LEU A 412 -26.47 25.72 -9.29
C LEU A 412 -26.95 27.08 -8.76
N TYR A 413 -27.13 28.08 -9.63
CA TYR A 413 -27.61 29.40 -9.19
C TYR A 413 -29.08 29.42 -8.73
N SER A 414 -29.86 28.36 -8.97
CA SER A 414 -31.24 28.27 -8.46
C SER A 414 -31.32 27.85 -6.98
N TYR A 415 -30.25 27.26 -6.42
CA TYR A 415 -30.26 26.73 -5.05
C TYR A 415 -29.00 27.13 -4.28
N ASP A 416 -29.04 28.28 -3.59
CA ASP A 416 -27.94 28.83 -2.78
C ASP A 416 -27.41 27.88 -1.70
N PHE A 417 -28.28 27.00 -1.19
CA PHE A 417 -27.87 25.98 -0.23
C PHE A 417 -26.96 24.91 -0.87
N VAL A 418 -27.28 24.51 -2.10
CA VAL A 418 -26.52 23.47 -2.83
C VAL A 418 -25.18 24.01 -3.29
N THR A 419 -25.13 25.26 -3.75
CA THR A 419 -23.87 25.94 -4.08
C THR A 419 -22.97 26.08 -2.87
N GLY A 420 -23.51 26.53 -1.72
CA GLY A 420 -22.74 26.62 -0.48
C GLY A 420 -22.14 25.28 -0.03
N ILE A 421 -22.87 24.16 -0.18
CA ILE A 421 -22.35 22.82 0.14
C ILE A 421 -21.24 22.40 -0.83
N ILE A 422 -21.48 22.56 -2.13
CA ILE A 422 -20.54 22.16 -3.18
C ILE A 422 -19.23 22.94 -3.01
N GLU A 423 -19.30 24.26 -2.81
CA GLU A 423 -18.11 25.10 -2.65
C GLU A 423 -17.30 24.72 -1.39
N ALA A 424 -17.99 24.44 -0.28
CA ALA A 424 -17.33 24.10 0.97
C ALA A 424 -16.71 22.68 0.99
N TRP A 425 -17.24 21.72 0.22
CA TRP A 425 -16.87 20.31 0.34
C TRP A 425 -16.13 19.73 -0.88
N MET A 426 -16.31 20.29 -2.08
CA MET A 426 -15.71 19.74 -3.31
C MET A 426 -14.19 19.78 -3.29
N SER A 427 -13.59 20.94 -2.97
CA SER A 427 -12.13 21.08 -2.95
C SER A 427 -11.47 20.16 -1.90
N PRO A 428 -11.96 20.08 -0.64
CA PRO A 428 -11.49 19.09 0.33
C PRO A 428 -11.67 17.63 -0.10
N LEU A 429 -12.78 17.28 -0.76
CA LEU A 429 -13.04 15.91 -1.22
C LEU A 429 -12.06 15.53 -2.33
N ILE A 430 -11.83 16.41 -3.29
CA ILE A 430 -10.84 16.22 -4.36
C ILE A 430 -9.44 16.06 -3.77
N MET A 431 -9.06 16.91 -2.81
CA MET A 431 -7.81 16.76 -2.06
C MET A 431 -7.70 15.38 -1.40
N ALA A 432 -8.77 14.93 -0.72
CA ALA A 432 -8.79 13.63 -0.05
C ALA A 432 -8.61 12.46 -1.03
N VAL A 433 -9.26 12.51 -2.20
CA VAL A 433 -9.11 11.49 -3.25
C VAL A 433 -7.68 11.45 -3.78
N PHE A 434 -7.06 12.60 -4.04
CA PHE A 434 -5.67 12.67 -4.50
C PHE A 434 -4.69 12.09 -3.47
N PHE A 435 -4.86 12.44 -2.19
CA PHE A 435 -4.04 11.88 -1.12
C PHE A 435 -4.31 10.38 -0.88
N ALA A 436 -5.50 9.87 -1.17
CA ALA A 436 -5.80 8.45 -1.11
C ALA A 436 -5.11 7.65 -2.24
N ILE A 437 -4.92 8.25 -3.41
CA ILE A 437 -4.24 7.61 -4.56
C ILE A 437 -2.71 7.56 -4.34
N LEU A 438 -2.14 8.57 -3.68
CA LEU A 438 -0.69 8.72 -3.54
C LEU A 438 0.04 7.50 -2.94
N PRO A 439 -0.38 6.89 -1.81
CA PRO A 439 0.26 5.69 -1.28
C PRO A 439 0.31 4.53 -2.28
N ASN A 440 -0.75 4.37 -3.10
CA ASN A 440 -0.82 3.32 -4.11
C ASN A 440 0.17 3.57 -5.25
N LEU A 441 0.30 4.81 -5.72
CA LEU A 441 1.30 5.19 -6.72
C LEU A 441 2.72 4.93 -6.21
N LEU A 442 3.02 5.30 -4.96
CA LEU A 442 4.33 5.05 -4.35
C LEU A 442 4.60 3.56 -4.10
N ARG A 443 3.57 2.75 -3.82
CA ARG A 443 3.67 1.28 -3.76
C ARG A 443 4.02 0.71 -5.14
N LEU A 444 3.35 1.15 -6.20
CA LEU A 444 3.64 0.73 -7.58
C LEU A 444 5.08 1.06 -7.98
N LEU A 445 5.51 2.30 -7.72
CA LEU A 445 6.88 2.75 -7.97
C LEU A 445 7.89 1.92 -7.17
N SER A 446 7.61 1.63 -5.90
CA SER A 446 8.49 0.82 -5.05
C SER A 446 8.52 -0.66 -5.47
N LYS A 447 7.44 -1.20 -6.03
CA LYS A 447 7.39 -2.54 -6.65
C LYS A 447 8.28 -2.57 -7.90
N TYR A 448 8.20 -1.55 -8.77
CA TYR A 448 9.04 -1.40 -9.96
C TYR A 448 10.54 -1.30 -9.64
N GLN A 449 10.91 -0.61 -8.54
CA GLN A 449 12.29 -0.50 -8.04
C GLN A 449 12.92 -1.84 -7.60
N GLY A 450 12.20 -2.96 -7.66
CA GLY A 450 12.75 -4.29 -7.36
C GLY A 450 13.03 -4.51 -5.88
N LYS A 451 12.11 -4.09 -4.98
CA LYS A 451 12.16 -4.48 -3.56
C LYS A 451 11.83 -5.97 -3.43
N LEU A 452 12.59 -6.70 -2.61
CA LEU A 452 12.50 -8.16 -2.47
C LEU A 452 11.35 -8.63 -1.59
N THR A 453 10.98 -7.83 -0.59
CA THR A 453 9.97 -8.16 0.42
C THR A 453 8.91 -7.06 0.49
N LYS A 454 7.67 -7.39 0.82
CA LYS A 454 6.58 -6.43 1.05
C LYS A 454 6.92 -5.52 2.24
N SER A 455 7.49 -6.04 3.32
CA SER A 455 7.93 -5.26 4.48
C SER A 455 9.01 -4.22 4.11
N SER A 456 9.96 -4.56 3.24
CA SER A 456 10.92 -3.58 2.70
C SER A 456 10.28 -2.59 1.72
N LEU A 457 9.25 -3.01 0.97
CA LEU A 457 8.49 -2.12 0.10
C LEU A 457 7.76 -1.08 0.95
N ASP A 458 7.04 -1.50 1.98
CA ASP A 458 6.28 -0.65 2.89
C ASP A 458 7.17 0.34 3.65
N ARG A 459 8.33 -0.11 4.16
CA ARG A 459 9.34 0.79 4.74
C ARG A 459 9.86 1.84 3.74
N SER A 460 9.96 1.47 2.46
CA SER A 460 10.34 2.42 1.41
C SER A 460 9.20 3.38 1.07
N VAL A 461 7.96 2.93 1.08
CA VAL A 461 6.77 3.76 0.86
C VAL A 461 6.63 4.78 1.98
N LEU A 462 6.77 4.37 3.25
CA LEU A 462 6.82 5.29 4.39
C LEU A 462 7.87 6.38 4.20
N SER A 463 9.08 5.99 3.77
CA SER A 463 10.17 6.94 3.54
C SER A 463 9.85 7.96 2.44
N LYS A 464 9.23 7.51 1.35
CA LYS A 464 8.84 8.37 0.23
C LYS A 464 7.64 9.25 0.59
N LEU A 465 6.64 8.70 1.27
CA LEU A 465 5.47 9.45 1.76
C LEU A 465 5.91 10.58 2.69
N TYR A 466 6.82 10.30 3.63
CA TYR A 466 7.31 11.32 4.56
C TYR A 466 8.04 12.45 3.83
N LEU A 467 8.96 12.09 2.95
CA LEU A 467 9.69 13.09 2.17
C LEU A 467 8.75 13.90 1.28
N PHE A 468 7.79 13.23 0.63
CA PHE A 468 6.79 13.87 -0.21
C PHE A 468 5.95 14.89 0.58
N PHE A 469 5.45 14.52 1.77
CA PHE A 469 4.65 15.41 2.63
C PHE A 469 5.46 16.61 3.09
N ILE A 470 6.71 16.42 3.52
CA ILE A 470 7.58 17.53 3.95
C ILE A 470 7.89 18.48 2.79
N ILE A 471 8.26 17.94 1.62
CA ILE A 471 8.56 18.78 0.45
C ILE A 471 7.30 19.52 0.00
N ASN A 472 6.18 18.84 -0.22
CA ASN A 472 4.98 19.48 -0.77
C ASN A 472 4.32 20.43 0.23
N SER A 473 4.14 19.99 1.48
CA SER A 473 3.35 20.75 2.45
C SER A 473 4.13 21.84 3.18
N ILE A 474 5.46 21.72 3.32
CA ILE A 474 6.25 22.73 4.01
C ILE A 474 7.04 23.55 3.00
N ILE A 475 7.91 22.92 2.20
CA ILE A 475 8.84 23.66 1.34
C ILE A 475 8.09 24.33 0.18
N ILE A 476 7.43 23.51 -0.64
CA ILE A 476 6.79 23.99 -1.86
C ILE A 476 5.62 24.92 -1.50
N TYR A 477 4.75 24.55 -0.56
CA TYR A 477 3.66 25.42 -0.14
C TYR A 477 4.13 26.79 0.38
N THR A 478 5.18 26.84 1.21
CA THR A 478 5.71 28.11 1.74
C THR A 478 6.32 28.96 0.62
N VAL A 479 7.08 28.34 -0.28
CA VAL A 479 7.66 29.03 -1.45
C VAL A 479 6.57 29.55 -2.38
N SER A 480 5.55 28.74 -2.70
CA SER A 480 4.43 29.13 -3.55
C SER A 480 3.61 30.25 -2.91
N SER A 481 3.31 30.18 -1.61
CA SER A 481 2.60 31.26 -0.91
C SER A 481 3.39 32.57 -0.93
N THR A 482 4.70 32.50 -0.67
CA THR A 482 5.56 33.70 -0.69
C THR A 482 5.66 34.29 -2.10
N ALA A 483 5.77 33.43 -3.12
CA ALA A 483 5.79 33.84 -4.53
C ALA A 483 4.47 34.50 -4.97
N LEU A 484 3.32 33.98 -4.52
CA LEU A 484 2.02 34.58 -4.78
C LEU A 484 1.86 35.93 -4.07
N ASP A 485 2.29 36.05 -2.81
CA ASP A 485 2.25 37.30 -2.06
C ASP A 485 3.13 38.37 -2.74
N LEU A 486 4.34 38.02 -3.18
CA LEU A 486 5.22 38.89 -3.97
C LEU A 486 4.58 39.30 -5.28
N PHE A 487 4.02 38.34 -6.03
CA PHE A 487 3.33 38.63 -7.30
C PHE A 487 2.11 39.56 -7.10
N ALA A 488 1.34 39.36 -6.04
CA ALA A 488 0.19 40.20 -5.71
C ALA A 488 0.62 41.63 -5.35
N LYS A 489 1.66 41.79 -4.53
CA LYS A 489 2.24 43.10 -4.21
C LYS A 489 2.74 43.80 -5.47
N ILE A 490 3.47 43.09 -6.32
CA ILE A 490 3.98 43.63 -7.60
C ILE A 490 2.81 44.06 -8.50
N LYS A 491 1.78 43.22 -8.66
CA LYS A 491 0.58 43.56 -9.43
C LYS A 491 -0.13 44.79 -8.86
N ALA A 492 -0.21 44.91 -7.54
CA ALA A 492 -0.78 46.10 -6.88
C ALA A 492 0.05 47.36 -7.14
N THR A 493 1.39 47.26 -7.09
CA THR A 493 2.31 48.39 -7.38
C THR A 493 2.27 48.81 -8.85
N ILE A 494 2.14 47.85 -9.78
CA ILE A 494 1.97 48.10 -11.22
C ILE A 494 0.61 48.78 -11.47
N ASN A 495 -0.47 48.26 -10.88
CA ASN A 495 -1.81 48.86 -11.00
C ASN A 495 -1.90 50.26 -10.38
N ALA A 496 -1.06 50.57 -9.38
CA ALA A 496 -0.93 51.90 -8.78
C ALA A 496 -0.11 52.89 -9.63
N GLY A 497 0.37 52.48 -10.81
CA GLY A 497 0.96 53.38 -11.82
C GLY A 497 2.41 53.79 -11.61
N ASN A 498 3.17 53.10 -10.74
CA ASN A 498 4.49 53.60 -10.31
C ASN A 498 5.73 52.96 -10.95
N THR A 499 5.67 51.84 -11.69
CA THR A 499 6.86 51.23 -12.34
C THR A 499 6.55 50.28 -13.52
N ASP A 500 7.51 50.16 -14.44
CA ASP A 500 7.52 49.24 -15.60
C ASP A 500 8.23 47.90 -15.28
N PHE A 501 8.03 46.84 -16.08
CA PHE A 501 8.51 45.46 -15.81
C PHE A 501 10.06 45.32 -15.59
N LYS A 502 10.85 46.35 -15.91
CA LYS A 502 12.31 46.40 -15.68
C LYS A 502 12.71 46.64 -14.22
N ASP A 503 11.84 47.21 -13.40
CA ASP A 503 12.08 47.35 -11.95
C ASP A 503 11.84 46.05 -11.16
N PHE A 504 11.38 44.99 -11.83
CA PHE A 504 11.22 43.64 -11.28
C PHE A 504 12.50 43.12 -10.60
N TYR A 505 13.67 43.40 -11.19
CA TYR A 505 14.96 43.02 -10.61
C TYR A 505 15.40 43.91 -9.44
N LYS A 506 14.97 45.18 -9.41
CA LYS A 506 15.24 46.11 -8.31
C LYS A 506 14.38 45.79 -7.09
N VAL A 507 13.09 45.54 -7.27
CA VAL A 507 12.16 45.19 -6.18
C VAL A 507 12.51 43.83 -5.55
N ILE A 508 12.96 42.83 -6.34
CA ILE A 508 13.43 41.55 -5.78
C ILE A 508 14.75 41.68 -5.02
N LYS A 509 15.57 42.68 -5.37
CA LYS A 509 16.87 42.94 -4.72
C LYS A 509 16.76 43.88 -3.51
N GLU A 510 15.76 44.76 -3.50
CA GLU A 510 15.46 45.72 -2.42
C GLU A 510 14.47 45.16 -1.39
N GLU A 511 13.55 44.27 -1.77
CA GLU A 511 12.77 43.51 -0.79
C GLU A 511 13.59 42.32 -0.29
N GLU A 512 13.88 42.32 1.01
CA GLU A 512 14.48 41.21 1.74
C GLU A 512 13.58 39.97 1.64
N PHE A 513 13.70 39.24 0.53
CA PHE A 513 12.97 38.01 0.22
C PHE A 513 12.96 37.03 1.40
N LEU A 514 14.09 36.99 2.12
CA LEU A 514 14.26 36.13 3.28
C LEU A 514 13.39 36.57 4.47
N ASP A 515 13.24 37.86 4.71
CA ASP A 515 12.40 38.39 5.80
C ASP A 515 10.93 38.11 5.55
N GLN A 516 10.49 38.24 4.29
CA GLN A 516 9.14 37.85 3.89
C GLN A 516 8.89 36.35 4.00
N LEU A 517 9.92 35.53 3.75
CA LEU A 517 9.86 34.09 3.94
C LEU A 517 9.71 33.73 5.43
N ALA A 518 10.43 34.43 6.32
CA ALA A 518 10.29 34.25 7.77
C ALA A 518 8.89 34.63 8.27
N ASP A 519 8.35 35.75 7.81
CA ASP A 519 6.99 36.18 8.15
C ASP A 519 5.92 35.24 7.59
N SER A 520 6.11 34.74 6.37
CA SER A 520 5.25 33.73 5.76
C SER A 520 5.27 32.44 6.56
N LEU A 521 6.45 31.98 6.99
CA LEU A 521 6.59 30.78 7.83
C LEU A 521 5.80 30.94 9.15
N ILE A 522 5.85 32.11 9.78
CA ILE A 522 5.07 32.40 11.00
C ILE A 522 3.56 32.39 10.69
N LYS A 523 3.10 32.99 9.57
CA LYS A 523 1.67 32.98 9.19
C LYS A 523 1.16 31.56 8.93
N VAL A 524 1.98 30.71 8.30
CA VAL A 524 1.66 29.31 8.00
C VAL A 524 1.45 28.48 9.28
N SER A 525 2.03 28.89 10.42
CA SER A 525 1.82 28.18 11.70
C SER A 525 0.35 28.15 12.14
N THR A 526 -0.43 29.21 11.89
CA THR A 526 -1.86 29.28 12.23
C THR A 526 -2.67 28.25 11.45
N PHE A 527 -2.35 28.06 10.17
CA PHE A 527 -2.96 27.02 9.34
C PHE A 527 -2.72 25.62 9.94
N TRP A 528 -1.48 25.34 10.34
CA TRP A 528 -1.13 24.03 10.90
C TRP A 528 -1.78 23.78 12.26
N ILE A 529 -1.93 24.80 13.10
CA ILE A 529 -2.66 24.69 14.37
C ILE A 529 -4.12 24.28 14.11
N ASN A 530 -4.80 24.95 13.16
CA ASN A 530 -6.18 24.62 12.80
C ASN A 530 -6.29 23.22 12.19
N TYR A 531 -5.34 22.86 11.32
CA TYR A 531 -5.31 21.54 10.68
C TYR A 531 -5.11 20.40 11.70
N ILE A 532 -4.19 20.56 12.65
CA ILE A 532 -3.94 19.56 13.71
C ILE A 532 -5.18 19.44 14.61
N SER A 533 -5.84 20.55 14.96
CA SER A 533 -7.08 20.53 15.72
C SER A 533 -8.17 19.76 14.99
N LEU A 534 -8.38 20.02 13.70
CA LEU A 534 -9.36 19.32 12.87
C LEU A 534 -9.02 17.82 12.76
N ARG A 535 -7.75 17.47 12.55
CA ARG A 535 -7.34 16.07 12.45
C ARG A 535 -7.44 15.32 13.78
N GLY A 536 -7.35 16.01 14.92
CA GLY A 536 -7.69 15.44 16.23
C GLY A 536 -9.12 14.90 16.28
N VAL A 537 -10.08 15.64 15.74
CA VAL A 537 -11.47 15.16 15.54
C VAL A 537 -11.52 14.05 14.50
N GLY A 538 -10.73 14.15 13.43
CA GLY A 538 -10.57 13.09 12.44
C GLY A 538 -10.16 11.74 13.05
N ALA A 539 -9.32 11.73 14.08
CA ALA A 539 -8.97 10.48 14.78
C ALA A 539 -10.19 9.86 15.49
N ILE A 540 -11.11 10.68 16.00
CA ILE A 540 -12.38 10.19 16.58
C ILE A 540 -13.30 9.64 15.48
N PHE A 541 -13.32 10.25 14.30
CA PHE A 541 -14.02 9.68 13.14
C PHE A 541 -13.43 8.35 12.70
N ASP A 542 -12.10 8.22 12.71
CA ASP A 542 -11.40 6.97 12.42
C ASP A 542 -11.83 5.87 13.42
N LEU A 543 -12.08 6.20 14.69
CA LEU A 543 -12.63 5.27 15.70
C LEU A 543 -14.03 4.78 15.32
N ALA A 544 -14.88 5.69 14.84
CA ALA A 544 -16.26 5.38 14.47
C ALA A 544 -16.39 4.53 13.19
N GLN A 545 -15.32 4.41 12.38
CA GLN A 545 -15.25 3.55 11.19
C GLN A 545 -16.50 3.62 10.28
N ILE A 546 -17.08 4.82 10.16
CA ILE A 546 -18.38 5.03 9.51
C ILE A 546 -18.33 4.56 8.05
N ILE A 547 -17.23 4.84 7.34
CA ILE A 547 -17.04 4.42 5.95
C ILE A 547 -17.08 2.88 5.83
N SER A 548 -16.37 2.17 6.72
CA SER A 548 -16.38 0.70 6.72
C SER A 548 -17.76 0.14 7.03
N LEU A 549 -18.50 0.77 7.95
CA LEU A 549 -19.87 0.37 8.27
C LEU A 549 -20.82 0.57 7.08
N ILE A 550 -20.78 1.74 6.44
CA ILE A 550 -21.60 2.06 5.27
C ILE A 550 -21.28 1.09 4.13
N ILE A 551 -20.01 0.92 3.78
CA ILE A 551 -19.60 0.02 2.70
C ILE A 551 -20.02 -1.42 3.01
N THR A 552 -19.88 -1.89 4.24
CA THR A 552 -20.28 -3.26 4.62
C THR A 552 -21.79 -3.45 4.51
N ASN A 553 -22.58 -2.47 4.96
CA ASN A 553 -24.04 -2.52 4.87
C ASN A 553 -24.53 -2.42 3.42
N VAL A 554 -23.97 -1.49 2.63
CA VAL A 554 -24.27 -1.33 1.20
C VAL A 554 -23.91 -2.59 0.42
N LYS A 555 -22.73 -3.17 0.67
CA LYS A 555 -22.31 -4.44 0.03
C LYS A 555 -23.27 -5.58 0.35
N ARG A 556 -23.71 -5.71 1.60
CA ARG A 556 -24.68 -6.76 1.99
C ARG A 556 -26.07 -6.55 1.39
N PHE A 557 -26.47 -5.30 1.18
CA PHE A 557 -27.79 -4.97 0.66
C PHE A 557 -27.87 -5.08 -0.87
N PHE A 558 -26.91 -4.51 -1.60
CA PHE A 558 -26.94 -4.46 -3.07
C PHE A 558 -26.32 -5.68 -3.76
N VAL A 559 -25.36 -6.35 -3.11
CA VAL A 559 -24.70 -7.54 -3.68
C VAL A 559 -25.27 -8.76 -2.99
N ARG A 560 -25.83 -9.71 -3.75
CA ARG A 560 -26.11 -11.07 -3.27
C ARG A 560 -24.77 -11.76 -3.05
N PRO A 561 -24.27 -11.86 -1.81
CA PRO A 561 -22.89 -12.23 -1.58
C PRO A 561 -22.75 -13.76 -1.59
N THR A 562 -21.72 -14.27 -2.27
CA THR A 562 -21.39 -15.71 -2.22
C THR A 562 -20.95 -16.08 -0.79
N PRO A 563 -21.02 -17.37 -0.39
CA PRO A 563 -20.51 -17.81 0.92
C PRO A 563 -19.05 -17.38 1.16
N ARG A 564 -18.22 -17.38 0.12
CA ARG A 564 -16.85 -16.86 0.16
C ARG A 564 -16.80 -15.36 0.41
N ASN A 565 -17.62 -14.57 -0.28
CA ASN A 565 -17.69 -13.12 -0.06
C ASN A 565 -18.13 -12.80 1.37
N LEU A 566 -19.06 -13.57 1.95
CA LEU A 566 -19.49 -13.40 3.34
C LEU A 566 -18.35 -13.68 4.34
N LYS A 567 -17.53 -14.69 4.09
CA LYS A 567 -16.29 -14.94 4.85
C LYS A 567 -15.30 -13.79 4.73
N GLU A 568 -15.05 -13.33 3.50
CA GLU A 568 -14.12 -12.22 3.23
C GLU A 568 -14.59 -10.89 3.84
N PHE A 569 -15.89 -10.59 3.84
CA PHE A 569 -16.45 -9.37 4.46
C PHE A 569 -16.41 -9.40 5.99
N SER A 570 -16.38 -10.58 6.59
CA SER A 570 -16.28 -10.75 8.04
C SER A 570 -14.84 -10.70 8.55
N ARG A 571 -13.86 -10.73 7.63
CA ARG A 571 -12.44 -10.70 7.96
C ARG A 571 -12.06 -9.33 8.54
N PRO A 572 -11.29 -9.28 9.64
CA PRO A 572 -10.76 -8.02 10.15
C PRO A 572 -9.84 -7.33 9.11
N PRO A 573 -9.95 -6.01 8.92
CA PRO A 573 -9.08 -5.28 8.00
C PRO A 573 -7.63 -5.29 8.46
N ASP A 574 -6.71 -5.15 7.51
CA ASP A 574 -5.28 -5.10 7.80
C ASP A 574 -4.83 -3.65 8.13
N PHE A 575 -3.88 -3.49 9.05
CA PHE A 575 -3.31 -2.18 9.39
C PHE A 575 -2.26 -1.70 8.37
N ASP A 576 -2.45 -0.50 7.78
CA ASP A 576 -1.49 0.11 6.84
C ASP A 576 -0.44 0.97 7.57
N TYR A 577 0.59 0.30 8.09
CA TYR A 577 1.67 0.95 8.84
C TYR A 577 2.30 2.17 8.12
N PRO A 578 2.70 2.11 6.83
CA PRO A 578 3.25 3.27 6.12
C PRO A 578 2.41 4.54 6.18
N VAL A 579 1.09 4.43 5.99
CA VAL A 579 0.20 5.61 5.94
C VAL A 579 0.05 6.20 7.34
N TYR A 580 -0.22 5.37 8.35
CA TYR A 580 -0.41 5.83 9.73
C TYR A 580 0.90 6.33 10.38
N TYR A 581 2.04 5.68 10.16
CA TYR A 581 3.31 6.22 10.62
C TYR A 581 3.62 7.57 9.96
N ASN A 582 3.32 7.72 8.66
CA ASN A 582 3.60 8.95 7.92
C ASN A 582 2.87 10.15 8.51
N ILE A 583 1.56 10.04 8.73
CA ILE A 583 0.76 11.17 9.25
C ILE A 583 1.24 11.62 10.64
N HIS A 584 1.58 10.67 11.51
CA HIS A 584 2.10 10.99 12.85
C HIS A 584 3.52 11.54 12.81
N LEU A 585 4.39 11.03 11.94
CA LEU A 585 5.73 11.59 11.72
C LEU A 585 5.64 13.02 11.20
N PHE A 586 4.72 13.28 10.27
CA PHE A 586 4.49 14.61 9.71
C PHE A 586 4.04 15.61 10.78
N PHE A 587 3.07 15.24 11.63
CA PHE A 587 2.65 16.11 12.74
C PHE A 587 3.70 16.25 13.83
N PHE A 588 4.52 15.24 14.08
CA PHE A 588 5.69 15.40 14.92
C PHE A 588 6.61 16.49 14.33
N THR A 589 6.94 16.41 13.04
CA THR A 589 7.82 17.38 12.36
C THR A 589 7.25 18.80 12.41
N ILE A 590 5.97 18.99 12.12
CA ILE A 590 5.32 20.30 12.21
C ILE A 590 5.30 20.81 13.66
N GLY A 591 4.95 19.94 14.61
CA GLY A 591 4.88 20.29 16.03
C GLY A 591 6.22 20.76 16.58
N ILE A 592 7.33 20.11 16.21
CA ILE A 592 8.68 20.58 16.59
C ILE A 592 9.09 21.81 15.80
N LEU A 593 8.80 21.88 14.49
CA LEU A 593 9.17 23.00 13.63
C LEU A 593 8.67 24.34 14.19
N TYR A 594 7.42 24.37 14.63
CA TYR A 594 6.79 25.56 15.19
C TYR A 594 6.83 25.62 16.71
N SER A 595 7.46 24.67 17.40
CA SER A 595 7.46 24.58 18.87
C SER A 595 7.98 25.83 19.58
N VAL A 596 9.02 26.47 19.02
CA VAL A 596 9.62 27.70 19.57
C VAL A 596 9.12 28.95 18.86
N ILE A 597 8.78 28.84 17.56
CA ILE A 597 8.29 29.96 16.74
C ILE A 597 6.87 30.37 17.16
N ALA A 598 5.98 29.39 17.33
CA ALA A 598 4.57 29.55 17.69
C ALA A 598 4.17 28.46 18.71
N PRO A 599 4.56 28.59 19.99
CA PRO A 599 4.49 27.51 20.97
C PRO A 599 3.09 26.99 21.29
N LEU A 600 2.03 27.74 20.94
CA LEU A 600 0.64 27.30 21.07
C LEU A 600 0.40 25.95 20.37
N ILE A 601 1.14 25.65 19.30
CA ILE A 601 1.04 24.37 18.58
C ILE A 601 1.30 23.15 19.49
N LEU A 602 2.12 23.31 20.55
CA LEU A 602 2.47 22.23 21.46
C LEU A 602 1.26 21.68 22.20
N PHE A 603 0.31 22.55 22.57
CA PHE A 603 -0.96 22.16 23.18
C PHE A 603 -1.77 21.26 22.23
N PHE A 604 -1.92 21.71 20.98
CA PHE A 604 -2.68 20.97 19.97
C PHE A 604 -2.01 19.65 19.56
N CYS A 605 -0.68 19.61 19.49
CA CYS A 605 0.05 18.36 19.27
C CYS A 605 -0.13 17.39 20.45
N PHE A 606 -0.05 17.87 21.69
CA PHE A 606 -0.25 17.04 22.87
C PHE A 606 -1.68 16.44 22.92
N THR A 607 -2.71 17.26 22.69
CA THR A 607 -4.10 16.78 22.66
C THR A 607 -4.32 15.79 21.52
N TYR A 608 -3.78 16.07 20.33
CA TYR A 608 -3.82 15.14 19.19
C TYR A 608 -3.19 13.79 19.52
N PHE A 609 -1.93 13.75 20.00
CA PHE A 609 -1.25 12.49 20.30
C PHE A 609 -1.88 11.75 21.49
N SER A 610 -2.54 12.47 22.41
CA SER A 610 -3.32 11.86 23.49
C SER A 610 -4.56 11.14 22.96
N LEU A 611 -5.31 11.77 22.06
CA LEU A 611 -6.47 11.15 21.40
C LEU A 611 -6.03 9.98 20.51
N ALA A 612 -4.99 10.17 19.69
CA ALA A 612 -4.44 9.14 18.81
C ALA A 612 -3.98 7.90 19.59
N SER A 613 -3.29 8.09 20.73
CA SER A 613 -2.87 6.99 21.61
C SER A 613 -4.03 6.09 22.02
N LEU A 614 -5.16 6.70 22.40
CA LEU A 614 -6.34 5.97 22.86
C LEU A 614 -7.11 5.31 21.70
N VAL A 615 -7.30 6.02 20.58
CA VAL A 615 -8.00 5.51 19.39
C VAL A 615 -7.24 4.36 18.76
N TYR A 616 -5.94 4.53 18.45
CA TYR A 616 -5.18 3.49 17.76
C TYR A 616 -4.93 2.26 18.65
N LYS A 617 -4.87 2.43 19.99
CA LYS A 617 -4.84 1.29 20.90
C LYS A 617 -6.13 0.47 20.80
N TYR A 618 -7.30 1.11 20.81
CA TYR A 618 -8.57 0.42 20.57
C TYR A 618 -8.60 -0.27 19.20
N GLN A 619 -8.25 0.46 18.14
CA GLN A 619 -8.32 -0.05 16.78
C GLN A 619 -7.40 -1.25 16.55
N LEU A 620 -6.15 -1.24 17.04
CA LEU A 620 -5.22 -2.37 16.91
C LEU A 620 -5.61 -3.55 17.78
N MET A 621 -6.27 -3.32 18.92
CA MET A 621 -6.76 -4.40 19.78
C MET A 621 -7.99 -5.11 19.17
N TYR A 622 -9.01 -4.36 18.76
CA TYR A 622 -10.32 -4.93 18.44
C TYR A 622 -10.61 -5.05 16.94
N VAL A 623 -10.00 -4.21 16.09
CA VAL A 623 -10.38 -4.11 14.67
C VAL A 623 -9.29 -4.60 13.72
N PHE A 624 -8.09 -4.01 13.78
CA PHE A 624 -7.07 -4.25 12.77
C PHE A 624 -6.14 -5.43 13.10
N THR A 625 -5.71 -6.12 12.05
CA THR A 625 -4.70 -7.19 12.12
C THR A 625 -3.40 -6.79 11.43
N THR A 626 -2.28 -7.35 11.91
CA THR A 626 -0.96 -7.16 11.31
C THR A 626 -0.75 -8.18 10.19
N LYS A 627 -0.48 -7.72 8.96
CA LYS A 627 -0.29 -8.61 7.79
C LYS A 627 0.88 -9.58 7.99
N ILE A 628 2.03 -9.03 8.38
CA ILE A 628 3.31 -9.70 8.48
C ILE A 628 4.03 -9.11 9.69
N GLU A 629 4.51 -9.99 10.57
CA GLU A 629 5.29 -9.60 11.74
C GLU A 629 6.77 -9.46 11.35
N THR A 630 7.30 -8.25 11.43
CA THR A 630 8.71 -7.94 11.16
C THR A 630 9.52 -7.83 12.46
N GLY A 631 8.83 -7.78 13.60
CA GLY A 631 9.40 -7.56 14.92
C GLY A 631 9.98 -6.15 15.06
N GLY A 632 9.21 -5.11 14.77
CA GLY A 632 9.51 -3.71 15.01
C GLY A 632 10.51 -3.05 14.04
N THR A 633 10.76 -3.63 12.87
CA THR A 633 11.82 -3.11 11.97
C THR A 633 11.54 -1.72 11.39
N PHE A 634 10.27 -1.27 11.43
CA PHE A 634 9.87 0.09 11.10
C PHE A 634 10.50 1.14 12.02
N TRP A 635 10.78 0.79 13.28
CA TRP A 635 11.32 1.74 14.28
C TRP A 635 12.60 2.43 13.80
N ARG A 636 13.52 1.69 13.15
CA ARG A 636 14.76 2.28 12.60
C ARG A 636 14.48 3.34 11.54
N VAL A 637 13.47 3.09 10.71
CA VAL A 637 13.04 4.04 9.68
C VAL A 637 12.47 5.27 10.35
N VAL A 638 11.53 5.09 11.29
CA VAL A 638 10.88 6.15 12.07
C VAL A 638 11.91 6.99 12.83
N PHE A 639 12.81 6.39 13.60
CA PHE A 639 13.88 7.06 14.34
C PHE A 639 14.73 7.95 13.44
N ASN A 640 15.15 7.46 12.27
CA ASN A 640 15.92 8.27 11.34
C ASN A 640 15.13 9.50 10.85
N ARG A 641 13.80 9.43 10.74
CA ARG A 641 12.96 10.56 10.29
C ARG A 641 12.75 11.57 11.41
N LEU A 642 12.65 11.10 12.66
CA LEU A 642 12.62 11.95 13.85
C LEU A 642 13.93 12.73 14.03
N ILE A 643 15.08 12.12 13.73
CA ILE A 643 16.37 12.83 13.73
C ILE A 643 16.46 13.83 12.57
N VAL A 644 16.01 13.45 11.37
CA VAL A 644 16.00 14.36 10.21
C VAL A 644 15.07 15.55 10.48
N SER A 645 13.90 15.34 11.08
CA SER A 645 13.00 16.44 11.43
C SER A 645 13.57 17.35 12.51
N LEU A 646 14.28 16.79 13.50
CA LEU A 646 15.00 17.55 14.52
C LEU A 646 16.09 18.44 13.92
N ILE A 647 16.91 17.87 13.02
CA ILE A 647 17.92 18.64 12.28
C ILE A 647 17.25 19.71 11.42
N PHE A 648 16.17 19.38 10.72
CA PHE A 648 15.43 20.32 9.90
C PHE A 648 14.89 21.50 10.71
N TRP A 649 14.27 21.24 11.86
CA TRP A 649 13.80 22.30 12.77
C TRP A 649 14.94 23.17 13.28
N GLN A 650 16.07 22.59 13.69
CA GLN A 650 17.25 23.35 14.15
C GLN A 650 17.80 24.25 13.03
N THR A 651 17.91 23.75 11.80
CA THR A 651 18.35 24.54 10.64
C THR A 651 17.38 25.68 10.32
N VAL A 652 16.07 25.43 10.34
CA VAL A 652 15.06 26.47 10.13
C VAL A 652 15.14 27.53 11.23
N MET A 653 15.36 27.13 12.48
CA MET A 653 15.49 28.06 13.60
C MET A 653 16.74 28.96 13.49
N ILE A 654 17.87 28.40 13.02
CA ILE A 654 19.08 29.18 12.69
C ILE A 654 18.74 30.23 11.62
N GLY A 655 18.03 29.82 10.57
CA GLY A 655 17.55 30.72 9.51
C GLY A 655 16.68 31.84 10.07
N VAL A 656 15.60 31.53 10.78
CA VAL A 656 14.68 32.52 11.36
C VAL A 656 15.41 33.51 12.28
N MET A 657 16.38 33.06 13.07
CA MET A 657 17.17 33.93 13.95
C MET A 657 18.10 34.86 13.18
N ASN A 658 18.74 34.37 12.11
CA ASN A 658 19.62 35.18 11.28
C ASN A 658 18.83 36.30 10.57
N LEU A 659 17.63 35.98 10.09
CA LEU A 659 16.73 36.89 9.39
C LEU A 659 16.14 37.97 10.29
N LYS A 660 15.87 37.65 11.56
CA LYS A 660 15.47 38.68 12.55
C LYS A 660 16.61 39.61 12.99
N GLY A 661 17.78 39.58 12.33
CA GLY A 661 18.96 40.37 12.69
C GLY A 661 19.72 39.84 13.91
N ALA A 662 19.34 38.67 14.45
CA ALA A 662 19.91 38.09 15.67
C ALA A 662 21.12 37.19 15.36
N HIS A 663 22.16 37.73 14.72
CA HIS A 663 23.28 36.95 14.19
C HIS A 663 24.02 36.13 15.26
N ILE A 664 24.33 36.72 16.43
CA ILE A 664 25.03 36.03 17.53
C ILE A 664 24.23 34.81 18.03
N HIS A 665 22.91 34.96 18.13
CA HIS A 665 21.98 33.90 18.53
C HIS A 665 21.97 32.74 17.52
N SER A 666 22.03 33.05 16.22
CA SER A 666 22.11 32.04 15.17
C SER A 666 23.41 31.21 15.24
N VAL A 667 24.54 31.85 15.57
CA VAL A 667 25.83 31.16 15.78
C VAL A 667 25.76 30.22 16.98
N ALA A 668 25.09 30.61 18.07
CA ALA A 668 24.91 29.77 19.25
C ALA A 668 24.07 28.50 18.99
N LEU A 669 23.22 28.49 17.96
CA LEU A 669 22.41 27.33 17.56
C LEU A 669 23.13 26.41 16.56
N PHE A 670 24.14 26.91 15.86
CA PHE A 670 24.86 26.18 14.81
C PHE A 670 25.43 24.81 15.23
N PRO A 671 25.90 24.59 16.48
CA PRO A 671 26.39 23.27 16.90
C PRO A 671 25.31 22.17 17.00
N LEU A 672 24.03 22.54 17.19
CA LEU A 672 22.95 21.60 17.49
C LEU A 672 22.72 20.52 16.39
N PRO A 673 22.64 20.87 15.10
CA PRO A 673 22.55 19.87 14.02
C PRO A 673 23.68 18.83 14.03
N PHE A 674 24.92 19.26 14.31
CA PHE A 674 26.07 18.36 14.36
C PHE A 674 26.01 17.42 15.57
N ILE A 675 25.57 17.94 16.73
CA ILE A 675 25.30 17.13 17.91
C ILE A 675 24.22 16.08 17.62
N ALA A 676 23.16 16.45 16.90
CA ALA A 676 22.11 15.52 16.49
C ALA A 676 22.64 14.36 15.63
N ILE A 677 23.52 14.67 14.67
CA ILE A 677 24.19 13.68 13.82
C ILE A 677 25.09 12.78 14.66
N LEU A 678 25.90 13.36 15.55
CA LEU A 678 26.79 12.63 16.45
C LEU A 678 26.01 11.63 17.32
N ILE A 679 24.92 12.07 17.95
CA ILE A 679 24.04 11.22 18.76
C ILE A 679 23.44 10.09 17.91
N LYS A 680 22.97 10.40 16.69
CA LYS A 680 22.47 9.37 15.77
C LYS A 680 23.54 8.33 15.44
N VAL A 681 24.79 8.74 15.22
CA VAL A 681 25.91 7.82 14.98
C VAL A 681 26.16 6.95 16.21
N ILE A 682 26.23 7.53 17.41
CA ILE A 682 26.41 6.81 18.68
C ILE A 682 25.28 5.78 18.88
N CYS A 683 24.02 6.19 18.73
CA CYS A 683 22.86 5.30 18.84
C CYS A 683 22.91 4.17 17.82
N SER A 684 23.27 4.47 16.56
CA SER A 684 23.38 3.43 15.53
C SER A 684 24.46 2.40 15.88
N LYS A 685 25.66 2.83 16.30
CA LYS A 685 26.75 1.91 16.70
C LYS A 685 26.36 1.06 17.91
N ARG A 686 25.68 1.65 18.90
CA ARG A 686 25.31 0.98 20.15
C ARG A 686 24.14 0.01 19.98
N PHE A 687 23.13 0.39 19.20
CA PHE A 687 21.85 -0.32 19.16
C PHE A 687 21.56 -1.07 17.85
N ASP A 688 22.14 -0.70 16.69
CA ASP A 688 21.84 -1.41 15.43
C ASP A 688 22.47 -2.81 15.34
N ALA A 689 23.67 -3.00 15.89
CA ALA A 689 24.36 -4.28 15.84
C ALA A 689 23.60 -5.43 16.55
N PRO A 690 23.11 -5.26 17.79
CA PRO A 690 22.45 -6.34 18.52
C PRO A 690 21.02 -6.68 18.05
N ILE A 691 20.39 -5.85 17.21
CA ILE A 691 19.00 -6.07 16.76
C ILE A 691 18.88 -6.81 15.43
N ARG A 692 19.99 -6.95 14.68
CA ARG A 692 19.99 -7.60 13.35
C ARG A 692 20.06 -9.11 13.43
N TYR A 693 20.79 -9.63 14.41
CA TYR A 693 21.08 -11.05 14.53
C TYR A 693 20.79 -11.56 15.92
N HIS A 694 20.23 -12.76 16.00
CA HIS A 694 20.10 -13.50 17.24
C HIS A 694 21.49 -13.90 17.74
N VAL A 695 21.77 -13.62 19.01
CA VAL A 695 22.99 -14.05 19.69
C VAL A 695 22.53 -14.91 20.88
N PRO A 696 22.85 -16.22 20.89
CA PRO A 696 22.43 -17.10 21.97
C PRO A 696 23.11 -16.69 23.28
N LYS A 697 22.37 -16.69 24.39
CA LYS A 697 22.91 -16.66 25.75
C LYS A 697 22.99 -18.08 26.29
N LYS A 698 23.93 -18.33 27.21
CA LYS A 698 24.04 -19.61 27.95
C LYS A 698 22.78 -20.00 28.72
N SER A 699 21.92 -19.02 29.04
CA SER A 699 20.64 -19.19 29.74
C SER A 699 19.45 -19.32 28.81
N ASP A 700 19.62 -19.08 27.50
CA ASP A 700 18.54 -19.30 26.57
C ASP A 700 18.30 -20.80 26.53
N PRO A 701 17.04 -21.27 26.62
CA PRO A 701 16.78 -22.69 26.48
C PRO A 701 17.36 -23.10 25.12
N GLU A 702 18.37 -23.97 25.13
CA GLU A 702 18.73 -24.74 23.94
C GLU A 702 17.58 -25.73 23.68
N SER A 703 16.40 -25.21 23.39
CA SER A 703 15.26 -25.99 22.91
C SER A 703 15.43 -26.05 21.39
N TYR A 704 15.94 -27.12 20.79
CA TYR A 704 15.55 -28.49 21.04
C TYR A 704 16.59 -29.47 20.45
N ASN A 705 17.21 -30.29 21.30
CA ASN A 705 17.64 -31.66 20.95
C ASN A 705 16.36 -32.50 20.83
N GLY A 706 15.97 -32.90 19.62
CA GLY A 706 14.87 -33.84 19.45
C GLY A 706 14.09 -33.64 18.17
N SER A 707 14.55 -34.30 17.10
CA SER A 707 13.72 -34.63 15.94
C SER A 707 13.00 -33.43 15.30
N PHE A 708 13.64 -32.82 14.29
CA PHE A 708 12.85 -32.47 13.10
C PHE A 708 12.23 -33.80 12.67
N ASN A 709 11.03 -34.10 13.17
CA ASN A 709 10.36 -35.35 12.90
C ASN A 709 10.34 -35.44 11.38
N ASN A 710 10.99 -36.49 10.86
CA ASN A 710 10.94 -36.94 9.47
C ASN A 710 9.51 -37.30 9.03
N SER A 711 8.48 -36.73 9.67
CA SER A 711 7.14 -36.58 9.14
C SER A 711 7.29 -36.01 7.73
N ARG A 712 6.89 -36.85 6.78
CA ARG A 712 7.15 -36.84 5.33
C ARG A 712 6.83 -35.53 4.54
N HIS A 713 6.61 -34.36 5.16
CA HIS A 713 5.97 -33.22 4.48
C HIS A 713 6.61 -31.83 4.52
N ASP A 714 7.64 -31.52 5.32
CA ASP A 714 8.22 -30.16 5.33
C ASP A 714 9.57 -30.03 4.61
N LYS A 715 9.58 -30.24 3.29
CA LYS A 715 10.73 -29.87 2.45
C LYS A 715 10.82 -28.34 2.35
N ILE A 716 12.03 -27.77 2.45
CA ILE A 716 12.28 -26.33 2.21
C ILE A 716 11.70 -25.88 0.87
N SER A 717 11.79 -26.73 -0.16
CA SER A 717 11.21 -26.48 -1.48
C SER A 717 9.70 -26.21 -1.45
N ASN A 718 8.97 -26.83 -0.53
CA ASN A 718 7.52 -26.65 -0.42
C ASN A 718 7.16 -25.33 0.26
N ARG A 719 8.00 -24.87 1.20
CA ARG A 719 7.77 -23.64 1.99
C ARG A 719 8.37 -22.37 1.37
N PHE A 720 9.56 -22.47 0.80
CA PHE A 720 10.31 -21.37 0.19
C PHE A 720 10.37 -21.46 -1.35
N GLY A 721 9.79 -22.50 -1.95
CA GLY A 721 9.50 -22.48 -3.38
C GLY A 721 8.42 -21.46 -3.72
N HIS A 722 8.31 -21.12 -5.00
CA HIS A 722 7.24 -20.24 -5.46
C HIS A 722 5.87 -20.84 -5.09
N PRO A 723 4.96 -20.11 -4.43
CA PRO A 723 3.70 -20.65 -3.91
C PRO A 723 2.84 -21.31 -5.00
N ALA A 724 2.90 -20.83 -6.24
CA ALA A 724 2.17 -21.42 -7.37
C ALA A 724 2.44 -22.94 -7.57
N PHE A 725 3.59 -23.43 -7.12
CA PHE A 725 3.98 -24.84 -7.23
C PHE A 725 3.31 -25.74 -6.19
N SER A 726 3.14 -25.27 -4.95
CA SER A 726 2.65 -26.07 -3.83
C SER A 726 1.25 -25.66 -3.37
N ALA A 727 0.74 -24.53 -3.83
CA ALA A 727 -0.58 -24.03 -3.48
C ALA A 727 -1.69 -24.97 -3.97
N GLU A 728 -2.64 -25.29 -3.11
CA GLU A 728 -3.93 -25.84 -3.52
C GLU A 728 -4.72 -24.78 -4.29
N LEU A 729 -5.54 -25.29 -5.20
CA LEU A 729 -6.45 -24.51 -6.00
C LEU A 729 -7.76 -24.32 -5.24
N ILE A 730 -8.41 -23.19 -5.48
CA ILE A 730 -9.62 -22.84 -4.75
C ILE A 730 -10.80 -23.65 -5.29
N THR A 731 -11.53 -24.36 -4.43
CA THR A 731 -12.74 -25.09 -4.86
C THR A 731 -13.96 -24.16 -4.82
N PRO A 732 -14.92 -24.28 -5.76
CA PRO A 732 -16.19 -23.55 -5.67
C PRO A 732 -16.92 -23.85 -4.37
N MET A 733 -17.47 -22.81 -3.74
CA MET A 733 -18.18 -22.89 -2.46
C MET A 733 -19.67 -22.57 -2.62
N VAL A 734 -20.52 -23.42 -2.06
CA VAL A 734 -21.98 -23.26 -2.06
C VAL A 734 -22.52 -23.49 -0.64
N HIS A 735 -23.64 -22.86 -0.33
CA HIS A 735 -24.29 -23.02 0.96
C HIS A 735 -24.91 -24.43 1.11
N SER A 736 -24.87 -25.01 2.30
CA SER A 736 -25.34 -26.38 2.52
C SER A 736 -26.85 -26.55 2.29
N ASN A 737 -27.66 -25.52 2.57
CA ASN A 737 -29.11 -25.52 2.30
C ASN A 737 -29.48 -25.87 0.84
N VAL A 738 -28.68 -25.45 -0.15
CA VAL A 738 -28.94 -25.69 -1.58
C VAL A 738 -28.15 -26.89 -2.14
N LYS A 739 -27.48 -27.65 -1.28
CA LYS A 739 -26.70 -28.83 -1.66
C LYS A 739 -27.53 -29.87 -2.41
N HIS A 740 -28.75 -30.13 -1.95
CA HIS A 740 -29.64 -31.12 -2.56
C HIS A 740 -30.01 -30.74 -4.01
N LEU A 741 -30.09 -29.44 -4.30
CA LEU A 741 -30.38 -28.91 -5.64
C LEU A 741 -29.22 -29.12 -6.63
N LEU A 742 -27.98 -29.29 -6.16
CA LEU A 742 -26.83 -29.52 -7.04
C LEU A 742 -26.99 -30.77 -7.92
N ARG A 743 -27.77 -31.76 -7.45
CA ARG A 743 -28.05 -33.00 -8.21
C ARG A 743 -28.81 -32.69 -9.48
N GLU A 744 -29.79 -31.79 -9.39
CA GLU A 744 -30.60 -31.32 -10.51
C GLU A 744 -29.82 -30.37 -11.43
N VAL A 745 -28.89 -29.58 -10.88
CA VAL A 745 -28.05 -28.66 -11.68
C VAL A 745 -27.12 -29.44 -12.62
N TYR A 746 -26.49 -30.50 -12.14
CA TYR A 746 -25.45 -31.23 -12.88
C TYR A 746 -25.91 -32.57 -13.45
N ASN A 747 -27.15 -33.00 -13.21
CA ASN A 747 -27.70 -34.28 -13.66
C ASN A 747 -26.77 -35.46 -13.34
N GLY A 748 -26.16 -35.47 -12.14
CA GLY A 748 -25.13 -36.43 -11.75
C GLY A 748 -25.34 -36.98 -10.34
N ARG A 749 -24.64 -38.06 -9.99
CA ARG A 749 -24.60 -38.54 -8.60
C ARG A 749 -23.71 -37.62 -7.77
N ILE A 750 -24.16 -37.30 -6.56
CA ILE A 750 -23.39 -36.54 -5.59
C ILE A 750 -22.92 -37.51 -4.52
N ASP A 751 -21.61 -37.70 -4.45
CA ASP A 751 -20.97 -38.45 -3.38
C ASP A 751 -20.37 -37.46 -2.38
N GLU A 752 -20.59 -37.71 -1.09
CA GLU A 752 -20.07 -36.86 -0.04
C GLU A 752 -18.75 -37.41 0.49
N THR A 753 -17.74 -36.55 0.50
CA THR A 753 -16.46 -36.87 1.11
C THR A 753 -16.11 -35.81 2.13
N GLN A 754 -15.94 -36.23 3.38
CA GLN A 754 -15.35 -35.37 4.39
C GLN A 754 -13.84 -35.46 4.26
N ILE A 755 -13.25 -34.38 3.77
CA ILE A 755 -11.81 -34.27 3.66
C ILE A 755 -11.30 -33.65 4.95
N ARG A 756 -10.63 -34.45 5.78
CA ARG A 756 -9.83 -33.95 6.91
C ARG A 756 -8.50 -33.46 6.36
N ARG A 757 -8.29 -32.15 6.34
CA ARG A 757 -7.01 -31.55 5.94
C ARG A 757 -6.55 -30.58 7.02
N SER A 758 -5.33 -30.81 7.52
CA SER A 758 -4.62 -29.91 8.43
C SER A 758 -5.41 -29.53 9.70
N GLY A 759 -6.29 -30.40 10.19
CA GLY A 759 -7.10 -30.16 11.39
C GLY A 759 -8.53 -29.67 11.13
N THR A 760 -8.81 -29.12 9.94
CA THR A 760 -10.18 -28.72 9.55
C THR A 760 -10.89 -29.84 8.78
N ILE A 761 -12.14 -30.14 9.14
CA ILE A 761 -13.01 -31.03 8.38
C ILE A 761 -13.74 -30.19 7.33
N ARG A 762 -13.54 -30.48 6.05
CA ARG A 762 -14.29 -29.82 4.96
C ARG A 762 -15.21 -30.82 4.28
N THR A 763 -16.49 -30.49 4.20
CA THR A 763 -17.48 -31.29 3.48
C THR A 763 -17.43 -30.97 1.99
N MET A 764 -16.95 -31.93 1.19
CA MET A 764 -16.88 -31.82 -0.26
C MET A 764 -17.98 -32.67 -0.89
N SER A 765 -18.76 -32.03 -1.76
CA SER A 765 -19.72 -32.69 -2.64
C SER A 765 -19.01 -32.98 -3.95
N MET A 766 -18.72 -34.26 -4.20
CA MET A 766 -18.15 -34.73 -5.45
C MET A 766 -19.28 -35.01 -6.43
N ILE A 767 -19.31 -34.26 -7.52
CA ILE A 767 -20.30 -34.41 -8.58
C ILE A 767 -19.69 -35.28 -9.67
N LYS A 768 -20.23 -36.48 -9.85
CA LYS A 768 -19.85 -37.37 -10.95
C LYS A 768 -20.83 -37.17 -12.10
N SER A 769 -20.36 -36.53 -13.17
CA SER A 769 -21.13 -36.39 -14.41
C SER A 769 -21.07 -37.69 -15.22
N ASP A 770 -22.09 -37.95 -16.05
CA ASP A 770 -22.17 -39.10 -16.96
C ASP A 770 -20.96 -39.22 -17.91
N ARG A 771 -20.20 -38.14 -18.11
CA ARG A 771 -18.95 -38.12 -18.90
C ARG A 771 -17.70 -38.53 -18.12
N ASN A 772 -17.82 -39.22 -16.98
CA ASN A 772 -16.71 -39.57 -16.07
C ASN A 772 -15.90 -38.38 -15.52
N GLN A 773 -16.38 -37.15 -15.69
CA GLN A 773 -15.77 -35.95 -15.13
C GLN A 773 -16.20 -35.79 -13.67
N MET A 774 -15.22 -35.68 -12.77
CA MET A 774 -15.42 -35.40 -11.35
C MET A 774 -15.26 -33.90 -11.12
N PHE A 775 -16.23 -33.27 -10.46
CA PHE A 775 -16.16 -31.86 -10.09
C PHE A 775 -16.48 -31.69 -8.61
N ASN A 776 -15.57 -31.05 -7.88
CA ASN A 776 -15.69 -30.90 -6.43
C ASN A 776 -16.26 -29.53 -6.08
N ILE A 777 -17.37 -29.52 -5.34
CA ILE A 777 -17.95 -28.31 -4.76
C ILE A 777 -17.90 -28.42 -3.24
N GLN A 778 -17.31 -27.41 -2.59
CA GLN A 778 -17.31 -27.32 -1.14
C GLN A 778 -18.68 -26.84 -0.66
N THR A 779 -19.26 -27.56 0.29
CA THR A 779 -20.50 -27.15 0.97
C THR A 779 -20.18 -26.57 2.34
N ILE A 780 -20.79 -25.44 2.67
CA ILE A 780 -20.51 -24.68 3.90
C ILE A 780 -21.83 -24.42 4.63
N ASP A 781 -21.85 -24.75 5.92
CA ASP A 781 -22.98 -24.49 6.82
C ASP A 781 -22.98 -23.05 7.34
N GLU A 782 -24.17 -22.52 7.70
CA GLU A 782 -24.34 -21.15 8.25
C GLU A 782 -23.38 -20.79 9.37
N LYS A 783 -23.11 -21.74 10.27
CA LYS A 783 -22.19 -21.55 11.41
C LYS A 783 -20.76 -21.30 10.94
N GLU A 784 -20.39 -21.87 9.81
CA GLU A 784 -19.06 -21.79 9.21
C GLU A 784 -18.93 -20.63 8.21
N LEU A 785 -19.96 -19.83 7.93
CA LEU A 785 -19.86 -18.66 7.04
C LEU A 785 -19.06 -17.50 7.64
N ASN A 786 -18.81 -17.55 8.95
CA ASN A 786 -17.97 -16.58 9.62
C ASN A 786 -16.49 -16.79 9.29
N TRP A 787 -15.71 -15.71 9.41
CA TRP A 787 -14.26 -15.80 9.33
C TRP A 787 -13.70 -16.62 10.50
N ASP A 788 -12.80 -17.54 10.20
CA ASP A 788 -12.02 -18.28 11.19
C ASP A 788 -10.53 -17.99 10.98
N GLU A 789 -9.92 -17.33 11.95
CA GLU A 789 -8.52 -16.96 11.93
C GLU A 789 -7.60 -18.20 11.92
N GLN A 790 -7.98 -19.27 12.62
CA GLN A 790 -7.16 -20.47 12.71
C GLN A 790 -7.19 -21.25 11.40
N ALA A 791 -8.39 -21.50 10.84
CA ALA A 791 -8.52 -22.12 9.53
C ALA A 791 -7.86 -21.28 8.41
N TYR A 792 -7.80 -19.95 8.56
CA TYR A 792 -7.09 -19.09 7.63
C TYR A 792 -5.57 -19.26 7.73
N TYR A 793 -4.99 -19.20 8.93
CA TYR A 793 -3.54 -19.41 9.08
C TYR A 793 -3.12 -20.83 8.72
N GLU A 794 -3.98 -21.82 8.98
CA GLU A 794 -3.82 -23.19 8.50
C GLU A 794 -3.93 -23.27 6.97
N GLY A 795 -4.83 -22.52 6.33
CA GLY A 795 -4.88 -22.36 4.87
C GLY A 795 -3.72 -21.52 4.29
N GLN A 796 -3.04 -20.73 5.12
CA GLN A 796 -1.81 -20.01 4.78
C GLN A 796 -0.54 -20.84 4.96
N ASN A 797 -0.62 -22.04 5.57
CA ASN A 797 0.41 -23.07 5.34
C ASN A 797 0.45 -23.38 3.83
N PRO A 798 1.61 -23.79 3.28
CA PRO A 798 1.77 -23.93 1.83
C PRO A 798 0.64 -24.79 1.26
N GLY A 799 -0.26 -24.14 0.54
CA GLY A 799 -1.57 -24.71 0.28
C GLY A 799 -2.60 -23.73 -0.29
N TYR A 800 -2.41 -22.42 -0.31
CA TYR A 800 -3.25 -21.53 -1.11
C TYR A 800 -2.41 -20.47 -1.82
N TYR A 801 -2.65 -20.28 -3.11
CA TYR A 801 -2.01 -19.22 -3.88
C TYR A 801 -2.88 -17.99 -3.74
N VAL A 802 -2.34 -16.94 -3.14
CA VAL A 802 -2.97 -15.62 -3.20
C VAL A 802 -1.94 -14.69 -3.80
N ASP A 803 -2.24 -14.16 -4.99
CA ASP A 803 -1.44 -13.11 -5.61
C ASP A 803 -1.64 -11.80 -4.84
N TYR A 804 -0.97 -11.69 -3.70
CA TYR A 804 -0.92 -10.48 -2.89
C TYR A 804 -0.17 -9.33 -3.58
N SER A 805 0.30 -9.50 -4.82
CA SER A 805 0.98 -8.44 -5.56
C SER A 805 -0.01 -7.44 -6.16
N ASP A 806 -1.30 -7.80 -6.27
CA ASP A 806 -2.40 -6.89 -6.57
C ASP A 806 -3.05 -6.40 -5.27
N THR A 807 -2.48 -5.34 -4.69
CA THR A 807 -3.10 -4.59 -3.59
C THR A 807 -4.45 -3.96 -3.97
N THR A 808 -4.85 -4.05 -5.24
CA THR A 808 -6.09 -3.52 -5.80
C THR A 808 -7.24 -4.55 -5.76
N SER A 809 -6.94 -5.86 -5.74
CA SER A 809 -7.95 -6.90 -6.02
C SER A 809 -8.91 -7.24 -4.87
N MET A 810 -8.75 -6.64 -3.68
CA MET A 810 -9.67 -6.90 -2.55
C MET A 810 -10.80 -5.87 -2.42
N TYR A 811 -10.81 -4.81 -3.24
CA TYR A 811 -11.88 -3.80 -3.22
C TYR A 811 -12.49 -3.47 -4.59
N SER A 812 -11.91 -3.89 -5.72
CA SER A 812 -12.36 -3.42 -7.04
C SER A 812 -13.17 -4.40 -7.90
N ASP A 813 -13.17 -5.70 -7.65
CA ASP A 813 -13.63 -6.64 -8.68
C ASP A 813 -15.05 -7.20 -8.42
N THR A 814 -16.03 -6.30 -8.30
CA THR A 814 -17.45 -6.65 -8.52
C THR A 814 -18.28 -5.50 -9.12
N THR A 815 -17.70 -4.65 -9.98
CA THR A 815 -18.47 -3.71 -10.79
C THR A 815 -18.99 -4.42 -12.05
N TYR A 816 -20.26 -4.82 -12.02
CA TYR A 816 -20.99 -5.19 -13.24
C TYR A 816 -21.30 -3.91 -14.04
N LYS A 817 -20.76 -3.83 -15.27
CA LYS A 817 -21.47 -3.17 -16.37
C LYS A 817 -22.61 -4.10 -16.77
N ASN A 818 -23.86 -3.65 -16.62
CA ASN A 818 -24.89 -3.84 -17.63
C ASN A 818 -26.05 -2.86 -17.38
N SER A 819 -26.26 -2.04 -18.40
CA SER A 819 -27.37 -1.12 -18.62
C SER A 819 -28.60 -1.89 -19.12
N GLY A 820 -29.74 -1.68 -18.46
CA GLY A 820 -31.07 -2.10 -18.89
C GLY A 820 -32.11 -1.74 -17.81
N PRO A 821 -33.30 -1.23 -18.18
CA PRO A 821 -34.13 -0.42 -17.28
C PRO A 821 -34.90 -1.27 -16.27
N LEU A 822 -34.95 -0.81 -15.02
CA LEU A 822 -35.80 -1.35 -13.96
C LEU A 822 -36.99 -0.41 -13.74
N THR A 823 -38.20 -0.93 -13.91
CA THR A 823 -39.43 -0.38 -13.31
C THR A 823 -39.66 -1.06 -11.95
N PRO A 824 -40.01 -0.31 -10.88
CA PRO A 824 -40.30 -0.91 -9.58
C PRO A 824 -41.79 -1.21 -9.45
N THR A 825 -42.12 -2.40 -8.95
CA THR A 825 -43.43 -2.68 -8.34
C THR A 825 -43.22 -2.97 -6.87
N LEU A 826 -43.87 -2.17 -6.03
CA LEU A 826 -43.92 -2.33 -4.58
C LEU A 826 -44.67 -3.61 -4.22
N THR A 827 -44.14 -4.38 -3.28
CA THR A 827 -44.97 -5.25 -2.46
C THR A 827 -44.38 -5.32 -1.05
N THR A 828 -45.18 -4.85 -0.11
CA THR A 828 -44.96 -4.85 1.34
C THR A 828 -45.10 -6.27 1.88
N MET A 829 -44.18 -6.72 2.74
CA MET A 829 -44.49 -7.79 3.70
C MET A 829 -43.53 -7.84 4.90
N ASN A 830 -44.05 -7.37 6.03
CA ASN A 830 -44.08 -7.96 7.36
C ASN A 830 -42.82 -8.69 7.92
N LEU A 831 -42.20 -8.02 8.89
CA LEU A 831 -41.38 -8.59 9.96
C LEU A 831 -42.23 -9.40 10.96
N PRO A 832 -41.64 -10.40 11.62
CA PRO A 832 -41.97 -10.67 13.01
C PRO A 832 -40.76 -10.45 13.94
N GLN A 833 -41.04 -9.79 15.06
CA GLN A 833 -40.17 -9.57 16.20
C GLN A 833 -40.29 -10.71 17.24
N THR A 834 -39.16 -11.00 17.91
CA THR A 834 -38.99 -11.58 19.28
C THR A 834 -39.31 -13.09 19.48
N TYR A 835 -38.62 -13.91 20.30
CA TYR A 835 -37.98 -13.75 21.61
C TYR A 835 -36.78 -14.72 21.88
N HIS A 836 -35.81 -14.18 22.65
CA HIS A 836 -34.90 -14.68 23.70
C HIS A 836 -34.61 -16.16 24.09
N GLN A 837 -33.34 -16.30 24.54
CA GLN A 837 -32.78 -17.10 25.66
C GLN A 837 -32.50 -18.60 25.45
N GLN A 838 -31.20 -18.97 25.50
CA GLN A 838 -30.77 -20.21 26.16
C GLN A 838 -29.37 -20.07 26.78
N ARG A 839 -29.32 -20.36 28.08
CA ARG A 839 -28.15 -20.40 28.97
C ARG A 839 -27.31 -21.64 28.65
N GLN A 840 -25.98 -21.52 28.72
CA GLN A 840 -25.08 -22.67 28.72
C GLN A 840 -24.92 -23.22 30.14
N HIS A 841 -25.27 -24.49 30.34
CA HIS A 841 -24.90 -25.29 31.51
C HIS A 841 -23.60 -26.04 31.21
N TYR A 842 -22.61 -25.89 32.09
CA TYR A 842 -21.45 -26.78 32.20
C TYR A 842 -21.72 -27.82 33.29
N PRO A 843 -21.23 -29.07 33.16
CA PRO A 843 -20.95 -29.92 34.30
C PRO A 843 -19.47 -29.84 34.71
N PRO A 844 -19.15 -30.15 35.98
CA PRO A 844 -17.85 -29.88 36.59
C PRO A 844 -16.81 -30.99 36.35
N ARG A 845 -15.54 -30.61 36.50
CA ARG A 845 -14.35 -31.45 36.43
C ARG A 845 -13.85 -31.75 37.84
N ASN A 846 -13.69 -33.04 38.20
CA ASN A 846 -12.90 -33.51 39.35
C ASN A 846 -11.92 -34.63 38.88
N ALA A 847 -10.74 -34.65 39.48
CA ALA A 847 -9.46 -35.31 39.11
C ALA A 847 -9.41 -36.85 39.42
N PRO A 848 -8.25 -37.56 39.52
CA PRO A 848 -6.86 -37.36 39.04
C PRO A 848 -6.23 -38.61 38.33
N THR A 849 -4.96 -38.45 37.90
CA THR A 849 -3.89 -39.40 37.46
C THR A 849 -4.04 -40.92 37.64
N GLU A 850 -3.60 -41.69 36.62
CA GLU A 850 -2.75 -42.89 36.80
C GLU A 850 -2.01 -43.34 35.51
N PHE A 851 -0.82 -43.91 35.73
CA PHE A 851 0.17 -44.46 34.78
C PHE A 851 -0.30 -45.76 34.10
N PHE A 852 0.21 -46.09 32.90
CA PHE A 852 0.70 -47.45 32.57
C PHE A 852 1.51 -47.51 31.25
N GLU A 853 2.55 -48.34 31.28
CA GLU A 853 3.58 -48.60 30.26
C GLU A 853 3.17 -49.59 29.13
N LEU A 854 3.87 -49.43 28.00
CA LEU A 854 4.40 -50.41 27.04
C LEU A 854 3.52 -51.57 26.51
N GLN A 855 3.38 -51.61 25.18
CA GLN A 855 3.51 -52.86 24.40
C GLN A 855 4.04 -52.61 22.97
N GLN A 856 5.16 -53.25 22.66
CA GLN A 856 5.75 -53.38 21.32
C GLN A 856 4.95 -54.40 20.50
N VAL A 857 4.61 -54.11 19.24
CA VAL A 857 4.30 -55.14 18.23
C VAL A 857 4.87 -54.73 16.86
N SER A 858 5.44 -55.74 16.21
CA SER A 858 6.29 -55.84 15.03
C SER A 858 5.70 -55.47 13.66
N HIS A 859 6.59 -55.05 12.75
CA HIS A 859 6.39 -54.87 11.30
C HIS A 859 6.09 -56.15 10.51
N PRO A 860 5.40 -56.02 9.36
CA PRO A 860 5.67 -56.87 8.19
C PRO A 860 6.23 -56.08 6.98
N ARG A 861 7.14 -56.75 6.24
CA ARG A 861 7.84 -56.31 5.02
C ARG A 861 6.95 -56.41 3.76
N PRO A 862 7.27 -55.68 2.67
CA PRO A 862 6.60 -55.79 1.38
C PRO A 862 7.17 -56.93 0.49
N PRO A 863 6.41 -57.44 -0.49
CA PRO A 863 6.89 -58.47 -1.40
C PRO A 863 7.72 -57.92 -2.57
N GLN A 864 8.72 -58.71 -2.97
CA GLN A 864 9.54 -58.58 -4.17
C GLN A 864 8.80 -59.13 -5.40
N TYR A 865 9.05 -58.54 -6.57
CA TYR A 865 8.90 -59.21 -7.86
C TYR A 865 10.14 -58.89 -8.71
N ASN A 866 10.68 -59.93 -9.32
CA ASN A 866 11.93 -59.95 -10.09
C ASN A 866 11.61 -60.12 -11.58
N ASN A 867 12.44 -59.49 -12.43
CA ASN A 867 12.90 -59.98 -13.75
C ASN A 867 11.86 -60.14 -14.88
N ASP A 868 12.14 -59.96 -16.18
CA ASP A 868 13.31 -59.70 -17.01
C ASP A 868 12.75 -59.12 -18.34
N HIS A 869 13.51 -58.30 -19.07
CA HIS A 869 13.64 -58.46 -20.52
C HIS A 869 14.80 -57.62 -21.07
N GLN A 870 15.70 -58.36 -21.72
CA GLN A 870 16.90 -57.95 -22.43
C GLN A 870 16.61 -57.28 -23.78
N GLN A 871 17.54 -56.39 -24.17
CA GLN A 871 18.22 -56.27 -25.48
C GLN A 871 17.41 -56.19 -26.80
N GLN A 872 17.67 -55.15 -27.61
CA GLN A 872 18.39 -55.19 -28.92
C GLN A 872 17.96 -54.11 -29.95
N ARG A 873 19.00 -53.54 -30.61
CA ARG A 873 19.12 -52.96 -31.97
C ARG A 873 18.47 -51.60 -32.28
N THR A 874 19.18 -50.54 -32.69
CA THR A 874 20.02 -50.21 -33.88
C THR A 874 19.30 -50.01 -35.24
N ILE A 875 19.34 -48.74 -35.69
CA ILE A 875 19.73 -48.20 -37.03
C ILE A 875 18.67 -48.08 -38.16
N TYR A 876 18.86 -47.00 -38.94
CA TYR A 876 18.29 -46.50 -40.22
C TYR A 876 17.22 -45.39 -40.07
N THR A 877 17.25 -44.24 -40.76
CA THR A 877 18.05 -43.75 -41.90
C THR A 877 17.93 -42.22 -42.03
N GLN A 878 18.91 -41.62 -42.72
CA GLN A 878 19.02 -40.22 -43.13
C GLN A 878 17.90 -39.73 -44.06
N HIS A 879 17.55 -38.43 -43.97
CA HIS A 879 17.31 -37.59 -45.15
C HIS A 879 17.57 -36.09 -44.87
N ASN A 880 18.60 -35.58 -45.56
CA ASN A 880 18.78 -34.29 -46.24
C ASN A 880 18.27 -32.94 -45.66
N ASN A 881 19.29 -32.10 -45.40
CA ASN A 881 19.59 -30.79 -46.02
C ASN A 881 18.76 -29.52 -45.76
N ASN A 882 19.48 -28.57 -45.16
CA ASN A 882 19.62 -27.16 -45.55
C ASN A 882 18.37 -26.28 -45.67
N SER A 883 18.15 -25.44 -44.66
CA SER A 883 18.03 -23.96 -44.78
C SER A 883 17.50 -23.36 -43.48
N SER A 884 18.31 -22.58 -42.75
CA SER A 884 17.82 -21.57 -41.80
C SER A 884 18.97 -20.80 -41.15
N SER A 885 19.63 -19.95 -41.94
CA SER A 885 20.51 -18.91 -41.41
C SER A 885 20.43 -17.65 -42.27
N THR A 886 19.22 -17.13 -42.53
CA THR A 886 19.02 -15.86 -43.25
C THR A 886 17.77 -15.05 -42.87
N LEU A 887 16.91 -15.49 -41.93
CA LEU A 887 15.70 -14.73 -41.59
C LEU A 887 15.88 -13.51 -40.65
N PRO A 888 16.85 -13.43 -39.71
CA PRO A 888 16.96 -12.26 -38.85
C PRO A 888 17.57 -11.04 -39.56
N LEU A 889 18.34 -11.25 -40.63
CA LEU A 889 19.08 -10.19 -41.32
C LEU A 889 18.26 -9.48 -42.41
N LEU A 890 17.26 -10.14 -43.01
CA LEU A 890 16.37 -9.53 -44.00
C LEU A 890 15.31 -8.63 -43.36
N HIS A 891 14.82 -8.99 -42.16
CA HIS A 891 13.87 -8.16 -41.41
C HIS A 891 14.52 -6.89 -40.85
N GLN A 892 15.83 -6.94 -40.55
CA GLN A 892 16.57 -5.77 -40.07
C GLN A 892 16.94 -4.83 -41.22
N ARG A 893 17.32 -5.38 -42.40
CA ARG A 893 17.56 -4.59 -43.62
C ARG A 893 16.32 -3.89 -44.18
N SER A 894 15.12 -4.47 -44.03
CA SER A 894 13.89 -3.83 -44.52
C SER A 894 13.43 -2.68 -43.63
N VAL A 895 13.63 -2.79 -42.32
CA VAL A 895 13.33 -1.72 -41.35
C VAL A 895 14.33 -0.57 -41.45
N ASP A 896 15.61 -0.88 -41.67
CA ASP A 896 16.65 0.14 -41.88
C ASP A 896 16.47 0.88 -43.22
N ASN A 897 16.03 0.18 -44.28
CA ASN A 897 15.70 0.84 -45.56
C ASN A 897 14.44 1.72 -45.46
N MET A 898 13.41 1.33 -44.71
CA MET A 898 12.23 2.20 -44.50
C MET A 898 12.55 3.42 -43.64
N ASN A 899 13.39 3.27 -42.61
CA ASN A 899 13.84 4.41 -41.81
C ASN A 899 14.71 5.37 -42.63
N ASN A 900 15.59 4.87 -43.49
CA ASN A 900 16.41 5.72 -44.37
C ASN A 900 15.55 6.45 -45.41
N LEU A 901 14.55 5.78 -46.02
CA LEU A 901 13.61 6.42 -46.94
C LEU A 901 12.77 7.53 -46.26
N PHE A 902 12.43 7.33 -44.98
CA PHE A 902 11.67 8.29 -44.18
C PHE A 902 12.51 9.50 -43.76
N VAL A 903 13.80 9.29 -43.47
CA VAL A 903 14.76 10.37 -43.23
C VAL A 903 15.02 11.17 -44.51
N GLU A 904 15.12 10.50 -45.67
CA GLU A 904 15.26 11.15 -46.98
C GLU A 904 14.01 11.95 -47.39
N MET A 905 12.81 11.49 -47.00
CA MET A 905 11.55 12.26 -47.15
C MET A 905 11.53 13.50 -46.26
N LEU A 906 11.99 13.39 -45.01
CA LEU A 906 12.04 14.52 -44.07
C LEU A 906 13.08 15.56 -44.47
N ASP A 907 14.25 15.15 -44.96
CA ASP A 907 15.28 16.06 -45.46
C ASP A 907 14.86 16.77 -46.75
N ASN A 908 14.12 16.09 -47.64
CA ASN A 908 13.56 16.71 -48.85
C ASN A 908 12.40 17.69 -48.54
N CYS A 909 11.66 17.48 -47.45
CA CYS A 909 10.66 18.43 -46.96
C CYS A 909 11.28 19.64 -46.25
N TYR A 910 12.45 19.48 -45.63
CA TYR A 910 13.13 20.54 -44.89
C TYR A 910 13.87 21.54 -45.81
N ASN A 911 14.35 21.11 -46.99
CA ASN A 911 15.27 21.88 -47.83
C ASN A 911 14.70 22.50 -49.13
N ARG A 912 13.38 22.66 -49.29
CA ARG A 912 12.80 23.37 -50.46
C ARG A 912 11.95 24.58 -50.08
N GLU A 913 12.55 25.75 -50.11
CA GLU A 913 11.83 27.01 -50.30
C GLU A 913 11.41 27.12 -51.78
N SER A 914 10.21 26.66 -52.15
CA SER A 914 9.55 27.10 -53.39
C SER A 914 8.04 26.84 -53.38
N PRO A 915 7.21 27.72 -53.98
CA PRO A 915 5.77 27.68 -53.85
C PRO A 915 5.17 26.88 -55.02
N ASN A 916 4.83 25.60 -54.82
CA ASN A 916 3.84 24.89 -55.66
C ASN A 916 3.47 23.55 -55.02
N PHE A 917 2.41 23.56 -54.23
CA PHE A 917 1.93 22.43 -53.41
C PHE A 917 1.16 21.35 -54.21
N THR A 918 0.87 21.57 -55.49
CA THR A 918 0.09 20.65 -56.33
C THR A 918 0.84 19.39 -56.74
N ASN A 919 2.18 19.43 -56.88
CA ASN A 919 2.97 18.24 -57.22
C ASN A 919 3.21 17.28 -56.04
N LEU A 920 3.05 17.74 -54.79
CA LEU A 920 3.31 16.92 -53.61
C LEU A 920 2.20 15.88 -53.38
N PHE A 921 0.95 16.23 -53.71
CA PHE A 921 -0.21 15.36 -53.52
C PHE A 921 -0.17 14.14 -54.47
N ASP A 922 0.22 14.34 -55.73
CA ASP A 922 0.33 13.25 -56.71
C ASP A 922 1.52 12.31 -56.40
N ILE A 923 2.62 12.85 -55.89
CA ILE A 923 3.78 12.04 -55.47
C ILE A 923 3.43 11.18 -54.24
N ILE A 924 2.74 11.76 -53.25
CA ILE A 924 2.29 11.03 -52.06
C ILE A 924 1.28 9.95 -52.44
N GLN A 925 0.37 10.24 -53.38
CA GLN A 925 -0.67 9.28 -53.77
C GLN A 925 -0.12 8.12 -54.61
N THR A 926 0.91 8.38 -55.42
CA THR A 926 1.62 7.33 -56.18
C THR A 926 2.41 6.40 -55.24
N GLN A 927 3.03 6.95 -54.19
CA GLN A 927 3.76 6.17 -53.18
C GLN A 927 2.84 5.35 -52.27
N ILE A 928 1.66 5.88 -51.89
CA ILE A 928 0.65 5.13 -51.13
C ILE A 928 0.09 3.94 -51.92
N ASN A 929 -0.09 4.08 -53.23
CA ASN A 929 -0.55 2.98 -54.09
C ASN A 929 0.52 1.88 -54.23
N ASN A 930 1.81 2.23 -54.27
CA ASN A 930 2.90 1.26 -54.25
C ASN A 930 2.99 0.52 -52.91
N LEU A 931 2.73 1.19 -51.79
CA LEU A 931 2.66 0.57 -50.46
C LEU A 931 1.49 -0.42 -50.32
N LYS A 932 0.32 -0.11 -50.89
CA LYS A 932 -0.82 -1.05 -50.96
C LYS A 932 -0.50 -2.32 -51.74
N LEU A 933 0.24 -2.20 -52.85
CA LEU A 933 0.68 -3.34 -53.67
C LEU A 933 1.70 -4.22 -52.94
N GLN A 934 2.62 -3.64 -52.16
CA GLN A 934 3.57 -4.42 -51.36
C GLN A 934 2.90 -5.10 -50.15
N GLN A 935 1.89 -4.47 -49.55
CA GLN A 935 1.18 -5.03 -48.39
C GLN A 935 0.27 -6.21 -48.76
N SER A 936 -0.39 -6.19 -49.92
CA SER A 936 -1.21 -7.31 -50.39
C SER A 936 -0.39 -8.56 -50.72
N TYR A 937 0.87 -8.38 -51.14
CA TYR A 937 1.80 -9.46 -51.48
C TYR A 937 2.36 -10.20 -50.26
N PHE A 938 2.43 -9.53 -49.10
CA PHE A 938 3.04 -10.09 -47.88
C PHE A 938 2.04 -10.54 -46.80
N TRP A 939 0.80 -10.01 -46.77
CA TRP A 939 -0.11 -10.17 -45.62
C TRP A 939 -1.54 -10.63 -45.91
N GLY A 940 -1.90 -10.99 -47.15
CA GLY A 940 -3.17 -11.68 -47.47
C GLY A 940 -4.45 -11.11 -46.81
N ASN A 941 -5.08 -10.13 -47.46
CA ASN A 941 -6.46 -9.60 -47.29
C ASN A 941 -7.14 -9.43 -45.90
N GLU A 942 -6.51 -9.70 -44.77
CA GLU A 942 -7.02 -9.33 -43.44
C GLU A 942 -6.17 -8.21 -42.85
N SER A 943 -6.49 -6.97 -43.24
CA SER A 943 -6.02 -5.79 -42.52
C SER A 943 -7.13 -4.74 -42.43
N SER A 944 -7.11 -4.06 -41.29
CA SER A 944 -8.23 -3.36 -40.67
C SER A 944 -8.68 -2.07 -41.40
N PRO A 945 -9.99 -1.87 -41.64
CA PRO A 945 -10.53 -0.71 -42.38
C PRO A 945 -10.23 0.68 -41.79
N TRP A 946 -9.91 0.76 -40.50
CA TRP A 946 -9.75 2.03 -39.78
C TRP A 946 -8.49 2.81 -40.19
N PHE A 947 -7.37 2.12 -40.48
CA PHE A 947 -6.10 2.76 -40.86
C PHE A 947 -6.22 3.54 -42.18
N TRP A 948 -6.92 2.96 -43.17
CA TRP A 948 -7.15 3.62 -44.46
C TRP A 948 -8.24 4.69 -44.40
N SER A 949 -9.19 4.58 -43.48
CA SER A 949 -10.19 5.63 -43.22
C SER A 949 -9.53 6.90 -42.68
N GLU A 950 -8.61 6.74 -41.72
CA GLU A 950 -7.99 7.87 -41.03
C GLU A 950 -6.99 8.62 -41.93
N ILE A 951 -6.29 7.92 -42.82
CA ILE A 951 -5.46 8.55 -43.86
C ILE A 951 -6.32 9.30 -44.90
N LYS A 952 -7.51 8.78 -45.23
CA LYS A 952 -8.43 9.42 -46.18
C LYS A 952 -9.05 10.70 -45.59
N ASP A 953 -9.35 10.70 -44.30
CA ASP A 953 -9.86 11.87 -43.57
C ASP A 953 -8.78 12.95 -43.40
N ILE A 954 -7.53 12.57 -43.17
CA ILE A 954 -6.40 13.51 -43.12
C ILE A 954 -6.19 14.17 -44.49
N LEU A 955 -6.30 13.42 -45.60
CA LEU A 955 -6.17 13.97 -46.96
C LEU A 955 -7.38 14.81 -47.39
N ALA A 956 -8.59 14.52 -46.88
CA ALA A 956 -9.79 15.32 -47.13
C ALA A 956 -9.72 16.69 -46.44
N SER A 957 -9.09 16.77 -45.25
CA SER A 957 -8.91 18.03 -44.51
C SER A 957 -8.02 19.06 -45.20
N GLY A 958 -7.26 18.66 -46.22
CA GLY A 958 -6.37 19.55 -46.99
C GLY A 958 -6.98 20.17 -48.25
N LYS A 959 -8.25 19.87 -48.58
CA LYS A 959 -8.91 20.40 -49.79
C LYS A 959 -9.82 21.60 -49.55
N ASP A 960 -10.25 21.84 -48.32
CA ASP A 960 -11.07 23.00 -47.98
C ASP A 960 -10.15 24.13 -47.53
N GLY A 961 -9.88 25.02 -48.47
CA GLY A 961 -9.01 26.17 -48.28
C GLY A 961 -9.58 27.16 -47.27
N ASP A 962 -9.08 27.09 -46.04
CA ASP A 962 -8.90 28.27 -45.21
C ASP A 962 -7.60 28.14 -44.40
N VAL A 963 -6.59 28.83 -44.93
CA VAL A 963 -5.21 28.81 -44.46
C VAL A 963 -5.06 29.85 -43.36
N LYS A 964 -4.97 29.40 -42.10
CA LYS A 964 -4.13 29.99 -41.06
C LYS A 964 -3.91 28.98 -39.93
N THR A 965 -2.64 28.58 -39.78
CA THR A 965 -2.06 27.73 -38.72
C THR A 965 -2.56 26.29 -38.64
N VAL A 966 -2.17 25.45 -39.62
CA VAL A 966 -2.03 24.01 -39.37
C VAL A 966 -0.63 23.80 -38.76
N ASP A 967 -0.61 23.46 -37.47
CA ASP A 967 0.61 23.21 -36.72
C ASP A 967 1.23 21.87 -37.19
N THR A 968 2.31 21.94 -37.96
CA THR A 968 3.01 20.79 -38.55
C THR A 968 3.49 19.79 -37.51
N GLY A 969 3.63 20.21 -36.24
CA GLY A 969 3.92 19.34 -35.10
C GLY A 969 2.81 18.35 -34.76
N VAL A 970 1.54 18.70 -34.96
CA VAL A 970 0.39 17.85 -34.61
C VAL A 970 0.21 16.70 -35.61
N VAL A 971 0.49 16.96 -36.89
CA VAL A 971 0.45 15.93 -37.94
C VAL A 971 1.62 14.95 -37.78
N GLN A 972 2.82 15.44 -37.45
CA GLN A 972 3.96 14.59 -37.09
C GLN A 972 3.68 13.71 -35.86
N MET A 973 3.00 14.26 -34.84
CA MET A 973 2.71 13.53 -33.61
C MET A 973 1.66 12.43 -33.81
N LYS A 974 0.66 12.66 -34.67
CA LYS A 974 -0.38 11.67 -35.00
C LYS A 974 0.10 10.57 -35.94
N CYS A 975 0.91 10.90 -36.96
CA CYS A 975 1.51 9.86 -37.83
C CYS A 975 2.48 8.95 -37.07
N ARG A 976 3.17 9.48 -36.05
CA ARG A 976 4.09 8.71 -35.19
C ARG A 976 3.39 7.92 -34.09
N SER A 977 2.11 8.18 -33.81
CA SER A 977 1.33 7.42 -32.83
C SER A 977 0.50 6.29 -33.44
N SER A 978 0.25 6.33 -34.76
CA SER A 978 -0.53 5.32 -35.48
C SER A 978 0.31 4.24 -36.18
N PHE A 979 1.64 4.44 -36.28
CA PHE A 979 2.65 3.42 -36.62
C PHE A 979 3.32 2.93 -35.34
#